data_AF-A0A2E0ZPI2-F1
#
_entry.id   AF-A0A2E0ZPI2-F1
#
_cell.length_a   1.000
_cell.length_b   1.000
_cell.length_c   1.000
_cell.angle_alpha   90.00
_cell.angle_beta   90.00
_cell.angle_gamma   90.00
#
_symmetry.space_group_name_H-M   'P 1'
#
loop_
_entity.id
_entity.type
_entity.pdbx_description
1 polymer ?
#
loop_
_entity_poly.entity_id
_entity_poly.type
_entity_poly.pdbx_seq_one_letter_code
_entity_poly.pdbx_strand_id
1 'polypeptide(L)'
;MCGIIAVLRCPATRSAPVADAVVAPIRRAVDLLGAGDPVDLAEAAGCLEEADSLLGGAPGLESLLGTGGLLDAVAEHLAAVRAQFASVESALEVRIGDREAGNAALVRLRDAAWAISNDRLGAARGVSALSSTADPPSRFGQAVLLSVQQALSALDRLEVRGRDSAGLQVTLWDHGLDLSDPAIAALLATRTSDPLLRSGSARVLPGGGLALIVKTAAEIGELGDNTSALRRALVGDELLARALVGEAVRGSVLGHTRWASFGIIAEANAHPLDSTGSDVAAPGRFVSAVQNGDVDNHADLVVSERLDVPDAITTDAKVVPLLCARHLEAGESPDEAFRRAVRAFEGSLAIAASFGATPDRLHLSLRGSGQALYVGLAEDAFIVASEPYGVVELATHYVRMDGDVPAEMGNPATRGQLIELDGAAAGTLAGMRRRSFDGSDLPLGDDDLAWAGITTRDIDRGDHPHYLLKEISESPDSVRSTLRGRLLGDSDGLVVSMAPEVMSDSLRADLGSGRISKVIVIGQGTAAIAGEAVAGAIDAELVGTGINVSARPATELSGFGLQHDMADTLVVAVSQSGTTTDTNRTVDLVRSRGGRVLAIVNRRNSDLTDRADGVLYTSDGRDVEMSVASTKAFYAQAVAGFLLGAALADAVGAPGAPDRCDLLAGLRSLPDAMAQVFAGREHIADLATRYAPARRYWAVVGNGANLVAAREIRIKLSELCYKAVATDTTEDKKHIDLSSEPLILVCATGLSGSTIDDVAKEVAIYRAHKAAPLVVTDAPRRYAEALDVVEVPVVHPRLAFVLATMVGHLFGYEAALAIDAQARPLREAHAAIEQAAAGELGGSFEEAAGGPGGDALVDAVRERLMPCAGRFHDELRSGRLNGHLEAATAVRLESLFRYALGDVPLESYQREFGRVGTPALVLDDLASALTAAIGELTRPVDAIKHQAKTVTVGISRTDETLLEARLTRALLDAGAPRDGLSYRTLRLLLALDPAVAEINGFTRYRLDGVDGSVPTAAIVDRGGVSTGIPSRTERDPALRGTKHGVAVDREVLVTRGARDGRTIVLVPEVKDAEVVGLTLLHVTTVDRLPSGTVRSVLEGYHNRYGEIRDAVCETEPSLRDDLLAAVAVEDLLTDEVGAIADRLRSRS
;
A
#
# COMPACT_ATOMS: atom_id res chain seq x y z
N MET A 1 1.46 2.72 -0.44
CA MET A 1 1.01 2.34 -1.78
C MET A 1 1.22 3.52 -2.69
N CYS A 2 1.63 3.29 -3.93
CA CYS A 2 1.57 4.29 -4.97
C CYS A 2 0.15 4.88 -5.04
N GLY A 3 0.00 6.16 -5.36
CA GLY A 3 -1.29 6.84 -5.38
C GLY A 3 -1.76 7.05 -6.81
N ILE A 4 -2.79 6.35 -7.28
CA ILE A 4 -3.50 6.73 -8.52
C ILE A 4 -4.50 7.82 -8.16
N ILE A 5 -4.54 8.90 -8.94
CA ILE A 5 -5.60 9.92 -8.88
C ILE A 5 -6.11 10.22 -10.29
N ALA A 6 -7.42 10.36 -10.47
CA ALA A 6 -7.97 10.95 -11.68
C ALA A 6 -9.21 11.77 -11.36
N VAL A 7 -9.41 12.86 -12.10
CA VAL A 7 -10.62 13.70 -11.99
C VAL A 7 -11.18 13.92 -13.38
N LEU A 8 -12.43 13.52 -13.56
CA LEU A 8 -13.18 13.68 -14.82
C LEU A 8 -14.48 14.43 -14.52
N ARG A 9 -14.67 15.59 -15.15
CA ARG A 9 -15.74 16.54 -14.82
C ARG A 9 -16.69 16.76 -16.00
N CYS A 10 -17.99 16.82 -15.72
CA CYS A 10 -19.01 17.25 -16.67
C CYS A 10 -19.33 18.74 -16.50
N PRO A 11 -19.89 19.43 -17.51
CA PRO A 11 -20.39 20.78 -17.33
C PRO A 11 -21.46 20.83 -16.23
N ALA A 12 -21.32 21.75 -15.28
CA ALA A 12 -22.26 21.88 -14.18
C ALA A 12 -23.67 22.23 -14.67
N THR A 13 -24.68 21.59 -14.07
CA THR A 13 -26.10 21.80 -14.38
C THR A 13 -26.75 22.82 -13.44
N ARG A 14 -26.20 23.00 -12.24
CA ARG A 14 -26.63 23.96 -11.22
C ARG A 14 -26.04 25.34 -11.49
N SER A 15 -26.83 26.39 -11.24
CA SER A 15 -26.37 27.78 -11.26
C SER A 15 -25.52 28.11 -10.04
N ALA A 16 -24.50 28.96 -10.20
CA ALA A 16 -23.71 29.48 -9.07
C ALA A 16 -24.63 30.11 -8.00
N PRO A 17 -24.48 29.74 -6.71
CA PRO A 17 -25.31 30.30 -5.65
C PRO A 17 -25.01 31.79 -5.45
N VAL A 18 -26.03 32.56 -5.09
CA VAL A 18 -25.86 33.96 -4.68
C VAL A 18 -25.26 34.04 -3.27
N ALA A 19 -24.48 35.08 -2.99
CA ALA A 19 -23.79 35.25 -1.70
C ALA A 19 -24.70 35.08 -0.48
N ASP A 20 -25.88 35.70 -0.48
CA ASP A 20 -26.80 35.61 0.66
C ASP A 20 -27.31 34.18 0.91
N ALA A 21 -27.46 33.36 -0.14
CA ALA A 21 -27.89 31.97 0.00
C ALA A 21 -26.83 31.11 0.71
N VAL A 22 -25.55 31.43 0.54
CA VAL A 22 -24.44 30.73 1.21
C VAL A 22 -24.26 31.24 2.65
N VAL A 23 -24.32 32.56 2.85
CA VAL A 23 -23.98 33.15 4.15
C VAL A 23 -25.11 33.03 5.17
N ALA A 24 -26.38 33.06 4.74
CA ALA A 24 -27.52 33.00 5.65
C ALA A 24 -27.57 31.71 6.52
N PRO A 25 -27.35 30.50 5.97
CA PRO A 25 -27.25 29.27 6.78
C PRO A 25 -26.11 29.33 7.81
N ILE A 26 -24.93 29.86 7.44
CA ILE A 26 -23.79 29.96 8.37
C ILE A 26 -24.10 30.92 9.52
N ARG A 27 -24.74 32.06 9.26
CA ARG A 27 -25.19 32.98 10.32
C ARG A 27 -26.21 32.33 11.24
N ARG A 28 -27.16 31.58 10.68
CA ARG A 28 -28.14 30.83 11.47
C ARG A 28 -27.47 29.79 12.38
N ALA A 29 -26.44 29.10 11.89
CA ALA A 29 -25.66 28.18 12.73
C ALA A 29 -25.00 28.90 13.91
N VAL A 30 -24.44 30.10 13.70
CA VAL A 30 -23.88 30.93 14.79
C VAL A 30 -24.95 31.26 15.83
N ASP A 31 -26.14 31.68 15.40
CA ASP A 31 -27.25 32.03 16.30
C ASP A 31 -27.73 30.83 17.13
N LEU A 32 -27.84 29.65 16.52
CA LEU A 32 -28.26 28.40 17.17
C LEU A 32 -27.25 27.92 18.22
N LEU A 33 -25.95 28.08 17.98
CA LEU A 33 -24.91 27.66 18.91
C LEU A 33 -24.91 28.46 20.22
N GLY A 34 -25.51 29.65 20.24
CA GLY A 34 -25.66 30.45 21.45
C GLY A 34 -26.60 29.86 22.51
N ALA A 35 -27.45 28.88 22.14
CA ALA A 35 -28.46 28.28 23.03
C ALA A 35 -27.98 27.01 23.77
N GLY A 36 -27.04 26.24 23.18
CA GLY A 36 -26.39 25.09 23.84
C GLY A 36 -27.22 23.80 23.98
N ASP A 37 -28.32 23.64 23.23
CA ASP A 37 -29.17 22.44 23.26
C ASP A 37 -28.80 21.43 22.13
N PRO A 38 -28.79 20.09 22.36
CA PRO A 38 -28.48 19.09 21.31
C PRO A 38 -29.33 19.19 20.05
N VAL A 39 -30.61 19.58 20.18
CA VAL A 39 -31.50 19.82 19.04
C VAL A 39 -30.98 21.00 18.20
N ASP A 40 -30.59 22.09 18.86
CA ASP A 40 -30.00 23.27 18.20
C ASP A 40 -28.64 22.93 17.57
N LEU A 41 -27.85 22.02 18.16
CA LEU A 41 -26.59 21.55 17.57
C LEU A 41 -26.83 20.76 16.27
N ALA A 42 -27.83 19.88 16.26
CA ALA A 42 -28.18 19.11 15.07
C ALA A 42 -28.71 20.02 13.94
N GLU A 43 -29.49 21.05 14.30
CA GLU A 43 -29.97 22.05 13.35
C GLU A 43 -28.84 22.97 12.84
N ALA A 44 -27.92 23.38 13.72
CA ALA A 44 -26.74 24.15 13.35
C ALA A 44 -25.83 23.35 12.40
N ALA A 45 -25.64 22.06 12.67
CA ALA A 45 -24.93 21.16 11.77
C ALA A 45 -25.60 21.10 10.39
N GLY A 46 -26.92 20.93 10.35
CA GLY A 46 -27.70 20.95 9.09
C GLY A 46 -27.55 22.25 8.30
N CYS A 47 -27.50 23.40 8.97
CA CYS A 47 -27.26 24.68 8.32
C CYS A 47 -25.86 24.78 7.67
N LEU A 48 -24.83 24.22 8.31
CA LEU A 48 -23.49 24.18 7.72
C LEU A 48 -23.40 23.15 6.59
N GLU A 49 -24.05 22.00 6.71
CA GLU A 49 -24.12 20.99 5.63
C GLU A 49 -24.82 21.56 4.39
N GLU A 50 -25.85 22.39 4.56
CA GLU A 50 -26.49 23.14 3.47
C GLU A 50 -25.51 24.10 2.78
N ALA A 51 -24.77 24.90 3.57
CA ALA A 51 -23.76 25.81 3.04
C ALA A 51 -22.62 25.08 2.31
N ASP A 52 -22.16 23.94 2.84
CA ASP A 52 -21.15 23.09 2.19
C ASP A 52 -21.64 22.57 0.84
N SER A 53 -22.88 22.07 0.79
CA SER A 53 -23.49 21.59 -0.45
C SER A 53 -23.59 22.69 -1.51
N LEU A 54 -23.99 23.92 -1.13
CA LEU A 54 -24.05 25.05 -2.05
C LEU A 54 -22.68 25.42 -2.62
N LEU A 55 -21.64 25.33 -1.78
CA LEU A 55 -20.25 25.64 -2.12
C LEU A 55 -19.52 24.51 -2.85
N GLY A 56 -20.14 23.34 -3.01
CA GLY A 56 -19.58 22.23 -3.77
C GLY A 56 -19.48 22.49 -5.28
N GLY A 57 -18.60 21.74 -5.95
CA GLY A 57 -18.47 21.70 -7.40
C GLY A 57 -17.99 23.01 -8.06
N ALA A 58 -18.03 23.05 -9.40
CA ALA A 58 -17.69 24.25 -10.16
C ALA A 58 -18.61 25.47 -9.84
N PRO A 59 -19.94 25.32 -9.62
CA PRO A 59 -20.81 26.47 -9.30
C PRO A 59 -20.45 27.15 -7.97
N GLY A 60 -20.08 26.37 -6.96
CA GLY A 60 -19.65 26.89 -5.67
C GLY A 60 -18.35 27.69 -5.77
N LEU A 61 -17.38 27.18 -6.54
CA LEU A 61 -16.15 27.89 -6.86
C LEU A 61 -16.42 29.21 -7.62
N GLU A 62 -17.29 29.17 -8.64
CA GLU A 62 -17.69 30.35 -9.41
C GLU A 62 -18.30 31.42 -8.48
N SER A 63 -19.12 31.03 -7.50
CA SER A 63 -19.66 31.96 -6.52
C SER A 63 -18.58 32.58 -5.64
N LEU A 64 -17.68 31.76 -5.08
CA LEU A 64 -16.60 32.19 -4.18
C LEU A 64 -15.61 33.16 -4.85
N LEU A 65 -15.24 32.90 -6.11
CA LEU A 65 -14.27 33.71 -6.85
C LEU A 65 -14.92 34.86 -7.63
N GLY A 66 -16.16 34.68 -8.09
CA GLY A 66 -16.89 35.66 -8.89
C GLY A 66 -17.57 36.76 -8.07
N THR A 67 -17.85 36.52 -6.77
CA THR A 67 -18.51 37.50 -5.89
C THR A 67 -17.51 38.15 -4.94
N GLY A 68 -17.24 39.44 -5.15
CA GLY A 68 -16.27 40.19 -4.34
C GLY A 68 -16.54 40.11 -2.83
N GLY A 69 -15.57 39.59 -2.07
CA GLY A 69 -15.60 39.51 -0.61
C GLY A 69 -16.37 38.32 -0.02
N LEU A 70 -16.97 37.44 -0.85
CA LEU A 70 -17.72 36.28 -0.33
C LEU A 70 -16.82 35.27 0.39
N LEU A 71 -15.64 34.97 -0.18
CA LEU A 71 -14.67 34.06 0.42
C LEU A 71 -14.30 34.49 1.85
N ASP A 72 -14.01 35.79 2.03
CA ASP A 72 -13.65 36.35 3.33
C ASP A 72 -14.83 36.36 4.30
N ALA A 73 -16.04 36.70 3.81
CA ALA A 73 -17.26 36.70 4.63
C ALA A 73 -17.61 35.30 5.16
N VAL A 74 -17.49 34.27 4.33
CA VAL A 74 -17.69 32.87 4.74
C VAL A 74 -16.65 32.47 5.78
N ALA A 75 -15.37 32.83 5.57
CA ALA A 75 -14.30 32.55 6.53
C ALA A 75 -14.53 33.21 7.89
N GLU A 76 -14.96 34.48 7.91
CA GLU A 76 -15.26 35.23 9.15
C GLU A 76 -16.40 34.57 9.93
N HIS A 77 -17.51 34.24 9.27
CA HIS A 77 -18.65 33.60 9.95
C HIS A 77 -18.32 32.19 10.45
N LEU A 78 -17.50 31.41 9.72
CA LEU A 78 -17.04 30.10 10.19
C LEU A 78 -16.10 30.19 11.39
N ALA A 79 -15.26 31.23 11.46
CA ALA A 79 -14.42 31.47 12.63
C ALA A 79 -15.28 31.69 13.89
N ALA A 80 -16.41 32.40 13.76
CA ALA A 80 -17.37 32.59 14.85
C ALA A 80 -18.01 31.26 15.30
N VAL A 81 -18.35 30.36 14.37
CA VAL A 81 -18.83 29.00 14.70
C VAL A 81 -17.78 28.21 15.47
N ARG A 82 -16.55 28.15 14.96
CA ARG A 82 -15.45 27.37 15.57
C ARG A 82 -15.13 27.84 16.98
N ALA A 83 -15.23 29.14 17.25
CA ALA A 83 -15.02 29.71 18.58
C ALA A 83 -16.00 29.15 19.65
N GLN A 84 -17.16 28.61 19.24
CA GLN A 84 -18.14 28.04 20.15
C GLN A 84 -17.89 26.57 20.51
N PHE A 85 -17.02 25.85 19.77
CA PHE A 85 -16.86 24.39 19.92
C PHE A 85 -16.47 23.95 21.34
N ALA A 86 -15.56 24.67 21.99
CA ALA A 86 -15.12 24.33 23.35
C ALA A 86 -16.26 24.50 24.37
N SER A 87 -17.03 25.59 24.25
CA SER A 87 -18.18 25.85 25.13
C SER A 87 -19.27 24.79 24.96
N VAL A 88 -19.57 24.40 23.72
CA VAL A 88 -20.54 23.36 23.40
C VAL A 88 -20.10 22.00 23.96
N GLU A 89 -18.83 21.64 23.79
CA GLU A 89 -18.29 20.37 24.29
C GLU A 89 -18.38 20.28 25.82
N SER A 90 -17.96 21.33 26.54
CA SER A 90 -18.10 21.39 28.00
C SER A 90 -19.56 21.29 28.46
N ALA A 91 -20.50 21.90 27.74
CA ALA A 91 -21.92 21.80 28.08
C ALA A 91 -22.48 20.38 27.91
N LEU A 92 -22.01 19.63 26.90
CA LEU A 92 -22.42 18.24 26.65
C LEU A 92 -21.88 17.26 27.70
N GLU A 93 -20.69 17.52 28.29
CA GLU A 93 -20.10 16.62 29.30
C GLU A 93 -20.93 16.50 30.58
N VAL A 94 -21.70 17.54 30.92
CA VAL A 94 -22.48 17.63 32.16
C VAL A 94 -23.89 17.03 32.01
N ARG A 95 -24.36 16.77 30.77
CA ARG A 95 -25.72 16.26 30.50
C ARG A 95 -25.74 14.73 30.46
N ILE A 96 -26.63 14.11 31.24
CA ILE A 96 -26.69 12.64 31.42
C ILE A 96 -27.64 11.95 30.40
N GLY A 97 -28.68 12.64 29.92
CA GLY A 97 -29.78 12.02 29.16
C GLY A 97 -29.72 12.11 27.63
N ASP A 98 -28.83 12.90 27.05
CA ASP A 98 -28.81 13.19 25.59
C ASP A 98 -27.37 13.36 25.03
N ARG A 99 -26.40 12.73 25.70
CA ARG A 99 -24.97 12.94 25.45
C ARG A 99 -24.52 12.35 24.12
N GLU A 100 -25.09 11.22 23.71
CA GLU A 100 -24.72 10.54 22.46
C GLU A 100 -25.22 11.30 21.23
N ALA A 101 -26.50 11.72 21.22
CA ALA A 101 -27.05 12.51 20.13
C ALA A 101 -26.38 13.90 20.04
N GLY A 102 -26.13 14.55 21.18
CA GLY A 102 -25.38 15.80 21.23
C GLY A 102 -23.94 15.67 20.71
N ASN A 103 -23.24 14.58 21.05
CA ASN A 103 -21.90 14.31 20.50
C ASN A 103 -21.95 14.04 18.99
N ALA A 104 -22.91 13.24 18.50
CA ALA A 104 -23.08 12.99 17.07
C ALA A 104 -23.35 14.28 16.29
N ALA A 105 -24.19 15.17 16.85
CA ALA A 105 -24.44 16.49 16.29
C ALA A 105 -23.19 17.38 16.29
N LEU A 106 -22.41 17.40 17.37
CA LEU A 106 -21.15 18.15 17.45
C LEU A 106 -20.12 17.65 16.42
N VAL A 107 -20.02 16.34 16.22
CA VAL A 107 -19.14 15.74 15.20
C VAL A 107 -19.54 16.20 13.80
N ARG A 108 -20.83 16.13 13.45
CA ARG A 108 -21.37 16.64 12.17
C ARG A 108 -21.10 18.14 12.00
N LEU A 109 -21.33 18.93 13.04
CA LEU A 109 -21.05 20.38 13.02
C LEU A 109 -19.57 20.66 12.74
N ARG A 110 -18.66 19.95 13.41
CA ARG A 110 -17.21 20.07 13.20
C ARG A 110 -16.80 19.58 11.80
N ASP A 111 -17.45 18.54 11.27
CA ASP A 111 -17.19 18.02 9.91
C ASP A 111 -17.57 19.07 8.86
N ALA A 112 -18.80 19.60 8.94
CA ALA A 112 -19.28 20.60 7.99
C ALA A 112 -18.47 21.91 8.07
N ALA A 113 -18.15 22.39 9.27
CA ALA A 113 -17.27 23.55 9.45
C ALA A 113 -15.84 23.31 8.94
N TRP A 114 -15.37 22.07 8.97
CA TRP A 114 -14.09 21.67 8.37
C TRP A 114 -14.16 21.67 6.85
N ALA A 115 -15.16 21.00 6.28
CA ALA A 115 -15.36 20.88 4.84
C ALA A 115 -15.43 22.26 4.17
N ILE A 116 -16.23 23.18 4.72
CA ILE A 116 -16.31 24.53 4.14
C ILE A 116 -14.95 25.23 4.21
N SER A 117 -14.29 25.23 5.38
CA SER A 117 -13.07 26.01 5.60
C SER A 117 -11.85 25.47 4.85
N ASN A 118 -11.66 24.15 4.83
CA ASN A 118 -10.44 23.52 4.33
C ASN A 118 -10.61 22.91 2.95
N ASP A 119 -11.79 22.39 2.63
CA ASP A 119 -12.04 21.77 1.32
C ASP A 119 -12.59 22.82 0.35
N ARG A 120 -13.67 23.54 0.68
CA ARG A 120 -14.28 24.53 -0.24
C ARG A 120 -13.44 25.80 -0.39
N LEU A 121 -13.18 26.49 0.72
CA LEU A 121 -12.36 27.71 0.70
C LEU A 121 -10.90 27.39 0.35
N GLY A 122 -10.39 26.24 0.78
CA GLY A 122 -9.06 25.76 0.40
C GLY A 122 -8.93 25.52 -1.10
N ALA A 123 -9.91 24.84 -1.72
CA ALA A 123 -9.93 24.68 -3.18
C ALA A 123 -9.99 26.03 -3.91
N ALA A 124 -10.81 26.98 -3.44
CA ALA A 124 -10.88 28.33 -4.05
C ALA A 124 -9.56 29.09 -3.99
N ARG A 125 -8.85 29.03 -2.86
CA ARG A 125 -7.50 29.61 -2.72
C ARG A 125 -6.48 28.89 -3.62
N GLY A 126 -6.57 27.56 -3.69
CA GLY A 126 -5.72 26.73 -4.53
C GLY A 126 -5.87 27.04 -6.02
N VAL A 127 -7.12 27.13 -6.51
CA VAL A 127 -7.41 27.56 -7.89
C VAL A 127 -6.90 28.97 -8.14
N SER A 128 -7.09 29.90 -7.20
CA SER A 128 -6.57 31.27 -7.33
C SER A 128 -5.04 31.29 -7.42
N ALA A 129 -4.35 30.45 -6.65
CA ALA A 129 -2.90 30.34 -6.67
C ALA A 129 -2.36 29.67 -7.95
N LEU A 130 -3.15 28.78 -8.57
CA LEU A 130 -2.84 28.16 -9.86
C LEU A 130 -3.17 29.05 -11.07
N SER A 131 -3.98 30.09 -10.88
CA SER A 131 -4.46 30.94 -11.97
C SER A 131 -3.38 31.92 -12.43
N SER A 132 -3.20 32.03 -13.75
CA SER A 132 -2.36 33.08 -14.34
C SER A 132 -3.01 34.45 -14.15
N THR A 133 -2.19 35.44 -13.77
CA THR A 133 -2.63 36.85 -13.70
C THR A 133 -2.55 37.56 -15.05
N ALA A 134 -1.68 37.08 -15.95
CA ALA A 134 -1.53 37.63 -17.29
C ALA A 134 -2.63 37.12 -18.24
N ASP A 135 -2.99 35.84 -18.10
CA ASP A 135 -4.01 35.16 -18.89
C ASP A 135 -5.06 34.54 -17.93
N PRO A 136 -5.98 35.34 -17.37
CA PRO A 136 -6.96 34.84 -16.40
C PRO A 136 -7.85 33.75 -17.01
N PRO A 137 -8.08 32.63 -16.30
CA PRO A 137 -8.89 31.53 -16.82
C PRO A 137 -10.36 31.94 -16.96
N SER A 138 -11.03 31.40 -17.98
CA SER A 138 -12.50 31.50 -18.08
C SER A 138 -13.17 30.72 -16.95
N ARG A 139 -14.50 30.83 -16.79
CA ARG A 139 -15.22 29.99 -15.79
C ARG A 139 -15.04 28.49 -16.04
N PHE A 140 -14.88 28.09 -17.31
CA PHE A 140 -14.62 26.69 -17.67
C PHE A 140 -13.15 26.32 -17.41
N GLY A 141 -12.22 27.25 -17.64
CA GLY A 141 -10.83 27.11 -17.21
C GLY A 141 -10.68 26.97 -15.70
N GLN A 142 -11.45 27.71 -14.91
CA GLN A 142 -11.51 27.57 -13.45
C GLN A 142 -12.01 26.18 -13.03
N ALA A 143 -12.98 25.61 -13.74
CA ALA A 143 -13.44 24.24 -13.48
C ALA A 143 -12.36 23.18 -13.77
N VAL A 144 -11.52 23.40 -14.79
CA VAL A 144 -10.33 22.55 -15.04
C VAL A 144 -9.31 22.71 -13.92
N LEU A 145 -8.99 23.95 -13.51
CA LEU A 145 -8.08 24.20 -12.40
C LEU A 145 -8.60 23.66 -11.07
N LEU A 146 -9.92 23.59 -10.87
CA LEU A 146 -10.53 22.92 -9.72
C LEU A 146 -10.18 21.43 -9.73
N SER A 147 -10.32 20.75 -10.87
CA SER A 147 -9.92 19.34 -11.01
C SER A 147 -8.42 19.13 -10.76
N VAL A 148 -7.57 20.06 -11.22
CA VAL A 148 -6.12 20.04 -10.97
C VAL A 148 -5.82 20.23 -9.47
N GLN A 149 -6.43 21.22 -8.83
CA GLN A 149 -6.28 21.48 -7.40
C GLN A 149 -6.70 20.27 -6.56
N GLN A 150 -7.85 19.68 -6.87
CA GLN A 150 -8.39 18.51 -6.17
C GLN A 150 -7.49 17.29 -6.36
N ALA A 151 -6.96 17.08 -7.56
CA ALA A 151 -6.00 16.02 -7.80
C ALA A 151 -4.72 16.22 -6.98
N LEU A 152 -4.16 17.43 -6.93
CA LEU A 152 -2.97 17.75 -6.13
C LEU A 152 -3.22 17.55 -4.63
N SER A 153 -4.35 18.03 -4.11
CA SER A 153 -4.73 17.83 -2.70
C SER A 153 -4.98 16.35 -2.38
N ALA A 154 -5.52 15.57 -3.31
CA ALA A 154 -5.62 14.12 -3.15
C ALA A 154 -4.24 13.45 -3.15
N LEU A 155 -3.31 13.86 -4.04
CA LEU A 155 -1.93 13.37 -4.01
C LEU A 155 -1.25 13.64 -2.66
N ASP A 156 -1.39 14.84 -2.09
CA ASP A 156 -0.85 15.18 -0.76
C ASP A 156 -1.28 14.16 0.32
N ARG A 157 -2.53 13.68 0.24
CA ARG A 157 -3.09 12.68 1.18
C ARG A 157 -2.70 11.24 0.85
N LEU A 158 -2.30 10.96 -0.39
CA LEU A 158 -1.82 9.64 -0.82
C LEU A 158 -0.29 9.49 -0.63
N GLU A 159 0.44 10.60 -0.58
CA GLU A 159 1.91 10.67 -0.40
C GLU A 159 2.40 10.35 1.02
N VAL A 160 1.49 10.11 1.96
CA VAL A 160 1.72 9.95 3.40
C VAL A 160 2.81 8.93 3.78
N ARG A 161 3.27 8.10 2.84
CA ARG A 161 4.38 7.16 3.08
C ARG A 161 5.65 7.46 2.30
N GLY A 162 5.90 8.72 1.92
CA GLY A 162 7.12 9.19 1.24
C GLY A 162 7.26 8.59 -0.15
N ARG A 163 7.10 9.40 -1.17
CA ARG A 163 7.08 8.94 -2.56
C ARG A 163 8.25 9.57 -3.30
N ASP A 164 8.97 8.71 -4.01
CA ASP A 164 10.20 9.09 -4.70
C ASP A 164 9.94 9.92 -5.96
N SER A 165 8.70 9.90 -6.46
CA SER A 165 8.31 10.64 -7.65
C SER A 165 6.81 10.82 -7.73
N ALA A 166 6.40 11.89 -8.41
CA ALA A 166 5.01 12.19 -8.69
C ALA A 166 4.87 12.80 -10.09
N GLY A 167 3.69 12.64 -10.68
CA GLY A 167 3.37 13.27 -11.94
C GLY A 167 1.88 13.53 -12.12
N LEU A 168 1.58 14.50 -12.98
CA LEU A 168 0.24 14.92 -13.34
C LEU A 168 0.17 15.18 -14.84
N GLN A 169 -0.81 14.58 -15.48
CA GLN A 169 -1.26 14.91 -16.83
C GLN A 169 -2.52 15.76 -16.73
N VAL A 170 -2.50 16.93 -17.37
CA VAL A 170 -3.68 17.75 -17.61
C VAL A 170 -4.04 17.66 -19.08
N THR A 171 -5.15 17.00 -19.38
CA THR A 171 -5.66 16.87 -20.74
C THR A 171 -6.73 17.93 -20.98
N LEU A 172 -6.61 18.68 -22.08
CA LEU A 172 -7.47 19.80 -22.46
C LEU A 172 -8.04 19.56 -23.86
N TRP A 173 -9.33 19.85 -24.04
CA TRP A 173 -9.97 19.89 -25.35
C TRP A 173 -10.97 21.05 -25.41
N ASP A 174 -11.41 21.41 -26.61
CA ASP A 174 -12.27 22.58 -26.85
C ASP A 174 -11.70 23.91 -26.31
N HIS A 175 -10.37 24.00 -26.15
CA HIS A 175 -9.67 25.19 -25.63
C HIS A 175 -9.62 26.36 -26.63
N GLY A 176 -9.86 26.11 -27.92
CA GLY A 176 -9.94 27.16 -28.93
C GLY A 176 -8.61 27.81 -29.32
N LEU A 177 -7.46 27.22 -28.95
CA LEU A 177 -6.15 27.71 -29.40
C LEU A 177 -5.93 27.32 -30.85
N ASP A 178 -5.42 28.25 -31.64
CA ASP A 178 -4.85 27.95 -32.96
C ASP A 178 -3.43 27.39 -32.77
N LEU A 179 -3.29 26.07 -32.91
CA LEU A 179 -1.99 25.40 -32.77
C LEU A 179 -1.00 25.77 -33.88
N SER A 180 -1.45 26.43 -34.96
CA SER A 180 -0.59 26.95 -36.02
C SER A 180 -0.09 28.37 -35.78
N ASP A 181 -0.61 29.05 -34.75
CA ASP A 181 -0.12 30.36 -34.33
C ASP A 181 1.38 30.27 -33.99
N PRO A 182 2.24 31.18 -34.49
CA PRO A 182 3.69 31.11 -34.28
C PRO A 182 4.12 31.09 -32.81
N ALA A 183 3.39 31.77 -31.91
CA ALA A 183 3.72 31.77 -30.49
C ALA A 183 3.35 30.44 -29.83
N ILE A 184 2.20 29.87 -30.17
CA ILE A 184 1.77 28.55 -29.66
C ILE A 184 2.66 27.43 -30.24
N ALA A 185 2.96 27.48 -31.53
CA ALA A 185 3.85 26.53 -32.19
C ALA A 185 5.26 26.57 -31.59
N ALA A 186 5.77 27.76 -31.23
CA ALA A 186 7.06 27.91 -30.55
C ALA A 186 7.05 27.27 -29.15
N LEU A 187 5.96 27.41 -28.38
CA LEU A 187 5.79 26.73 -27.10
C LEU A 187 5.74 25.20 -27.26
N LEU A 188 5.16 24.69 -28.34
CA LEU A 188 5.05 23.24 -28.58
C LEU A 188 6.32 22.59 -29.12
N ALA A 189 7.13 23.32 -29.89
CA ALA A 189 8.21 22.76 -30.71
C ALA A 189 9.20 21.86 -29.96
N THR A 190 9.52 22.19 -28.70
CA THR A 190 10.44 21.40 -27.85
C THR A 190 9.72 20.44 -26.90
N ARG A 191 8.40 20.59 -26.73
CA ARG A 191 7.59 19.85 -25.75
C ARG A 191 6.99 18.58 -26.34
N THR A 192 6.71 18.57 -27.65
CA THR A 192 6.07 17.44 -28.33
C THR A 192 7.00 16.30 -28.72
N SER A 193 8.31 16.54 -28.69
CA SER A 193 9.33 15.61 -29.21
C SER A 193 10.03 14.78 -28.15
N ASP A 194 9.74 14.98 -26.85
CA ASP A 194 10.46 14.25 -25.79
C ASP A 194 9.99 12.80 -25.67
N PRO A 195 10.80 11.78 -26.00
CA PRO A 195 10.38 10.37 -25.94
C PRO A 195 10.24 9.84 -24.51
N LEU A 196 10.80 10.54 -23.52
CA LEU A 196 10.80 10.13 -22.11
C LEU A 196 9.61 10.68 -21.32
N LEU A 197 8.76 11.52 -21.95
CA LEU A 197 7.60 12.16 -21.34
C LEU A 197 7.94 12.84 -20.00
N ARG A 198 9.02 13.61 -19.97
CA ARG A 198 9.51 14.38 -18.82
C ARG A 198 8.62 15.59 -18.52
N SER A 199 8.81 16.20 -17.36
CA SER A 199 8.16 17.42 -16.92
C SER A 199 8.31 18.53 -17.97
N GLY A 200 7.21 19.19 -18.30
CA GLY A 200 7.15 20.14 -19.41
C GLY A 200 6.85 19.49 -20.76
N SER A 201 6.72 18.17 -20.88
CA SER A 201 6.26 17.55 -22.13
C SER A 201 4.82 17.94 -22.47
N ALA A 202 4.50 17.92 -23.76
CA ALA A 202 3.15 18.10 -24.28
C ALA A 202 2.87 17.08 -25.39
N ARG A 203 1.60 16.74 -25.62
CA ARG A 203 1.15 15.93 -26.76
C ARG A 203 -0.07 16.57 -27.39
N VAL A 204 -0.10 16.61 -28.72
CA VAL A 204 -1.27 17.04 -29.48
C VAL A 204 -2.14 15.82 -29.76
N LEU A 205 -3.39 15.89 -29.34
CA LEU A 205 -4.39 14.83 -29.47
C LEU A 205 -5.22 15.00 -30.75
N PRO A 206 -5.92 13.94 -31.20
CA PRO A 206 -6.93 14.06 -32.26
C PRO A 206 -7.92 15.20 -31.97
N GLY A 207 -8.29 15.94 -33.02
CA GLY A 207 -9.18 17.10 -32.87
C GLY A 207 -8.51 18.36 -32.31
N GLY A 208 -7.19 18.35 -32.07
CA GLY A 208 -6.43 19.51 -31.61
C GLY A 208 -6.36 19.66 -30.10
N GLY A 209 -6.80 18.65 -29.32
CA GLY A 209 -6.62 18.65 -27.87
C GLY A 209 -5.15 18.61 -27.45
N LEU A 210 -4.88 18.87 -26.18
CA LEU A 210 -3.53 18.93 -25.61
C LEU A 210 -3.45 18.05 -24.36
N ALA A 211 -2.40 17.24 -24.22
CA ALA A 211 -2.03 16.61 -22.95
C ALA A 211 -0.73 17.23 -22.45
N LEU A 212 -0.78 17.90 -21.30
CA LEU A 212 0.35 18.60 -20.69
C LEU A 212 0.84 17.81 -19.48
N ILE A 213 2.16 17.62 -19.38
CA ILE A 213 2.78 16.75 -18.38
C ILE A 213 3.65 17.57 -17.43
N VAL A 214 3.43 17.41 -16.13
CA VAL A 214 4.33 17.86 -15.08
C VAL A 214 4.74 16.68 -14.22
N LYS A 215 6.04 16.56 -13.95
CA LYS A 215 6.61 15.47 -13.16
C LYS A 215 7.69 15.99 -12.25
N THR A 216 7.98 15.20 -11.23
CA THR A 216 9.10 15.40 -10.34
C THR A 216 9.56 14.04 -9.81
N ALA A 217 10.86 13.88 -9.63
CA ALA A 217 11.45 12.73 -8.99
C ALA A 217 12.55 13.23 -8.06
N ALA A 218 12.46 12.81 -6.80
CA ALA A 218 13.44 13.07 -5.79
C ALA A 218 13.59 11.80 -4.96
N GLU A 219 14.80 11.23 -4.92
CA GLU A 219 15.05 10.06 -4.06
C GLU A 219 14.73 10.33 -2.58
N ILE A 220 14.78 11.61 -2.19
CA ILE A 220 14.59 12.09 -0.85
C ILE A 220 13.84 13.42 -0.90
N GLY A 221 12.70 13.48 -0.23
CA GLY A 221 11.89 14.68 -0.05
C GLY A 221 11.01 14.54 1.19
N GLU A 222 10.50 15.67 1.67
CA GLU A 222 9.49 15.73 2.72
C GLU A 222 8.08 15.58 2.11
N LEU A 223 7.12 15.19 2.95
CA LEU A 223 5.72 15.11 2.52
C LEU A 223 5.24 16.46 1.99
N GLY A 224 4.75 16.49 0.75
CA GLY A 224 4.28 17.70 0.08
C GLY A 224 5.32 18.40 -0.81
N ASP A 225 6.57 17.95 -0.83
CA ASP A 225 7.60 18.52 -1.72
C ASP A 225 7.27 18.27 -3.20
N ASN A 226 6.82 17.06 -3.52
CA ASN A 226 6.45 16.65 -4.86
C ASN A 226 5.30 17.51 -5.39
N THR A 227 4.18 17.56 -4.67
CA THR A 227 3.02 18.37 -5.07
C THR A 227 3.36 19.86 -5.14
N SER A 228 4.24 20.35 -4.26
CA SER A 228 4.77 21.72 -4.34
C SER A 228 5.57 21.96 -5.62
N ALA A 229 6.39 21.00 -6.05
CA ALA A 229 7.10 21.06 -7.34
C ALA A 229 6.13 21.03 -8.52
N LEU A 230 5.13 20.15 -8.50
CA LEU A 230 4.08 20.09 -9.53
C LEU A 230 3.29 21.40 -9.61
N ARG A 231 2.92 22.00 -8.47
CA ARG A 231 2.25 23.32 -8.39
C ARG A 231 3.09 24.42 -9.05
N ARG A 232 4.38 24.50 -8.72
CA ARG A 232 5.29 25.48 -9.34
C ARG A 232 5.39 25.31 -10.86
N ALA A 233 5.49 24.07 -11.32
CA ALA A 233 5.54 23.77 -12.76
C ALA A 233 4.25 24.19 -13.48
N LEU A 234 3.08 23.91 -12.90
CA LEU A 234 1.78 24.29 -13.48
C LEU A 234 1.57 25.81 -13.51
N VAL A 235 1.92 26.52 -12.44
CA VAL A 235 1.84 28.00 -12.38
C VAL A 235 2.73 28.66 -13.42
N GLY A 236 3.89 28.06 -13.70
CA GLY A 236 4.84 28.56 -14.70
C GLY A 236 4.52 28.18 -16.15
N ASP A 237 3.47 27.39 -16.41
CA ASP A 237 3.20 26.87 -17.76
C ASP A 237 2.34 27.83 -18.60
N GLU A 238 2.99 28.58 -19.49
CA GLU A 238 2.35 29.53 -20.39
C GLU A 238 1.33 28.88 -21.35
N LEU A 239 1.58 27.64 -21.79
CA LEU A 239 0.68 26.95 -22.71
C LEU A 239 -0.63 26.54 -22.00
N LEU A 240 -0.52 26.08 -20.76
CA LEU A 240 -1.68 25.80 -19.90
C LEU A 240 -2.49 27.08 -19.66
N ALA A 241 -1.83 28.16 -19.25
CA ALA A 241 -2.50 29.43 -18.96
C ALA A 241 -3.34 29.93 -20.15
N ARG A 242 -2.76 29.94 -21.36
CA ARG A 242 -3.47 30.37 -22.57
C ARG A 242 -4.62 29.44 -22.95
N ALA A 243 -4.47 28.13 -22.78
CA ALA A 243 -5.53 27.18 -23.09
C ALA A 243 -6.75 27.34 -22.16
N LEU A 244 -6.54 27.73 -20.90
CA LEU A 244 -7.59 27.92 -19.90
C LEU A 244 -8.43 29.19 -20.10
N VAL A 245 -8.02 30.09 -21.00
CA VAL A 245 -8.82 31.27 -21.40
C VAL A 245 -10.03 30.86 -22.24
N GLY A 246 -10.02 29.68 -22.87
CA GLY A 246 -11.10 29.22 -23.74
C GLY A 246 -12.48 29.19 -23.07
N GLU A 247 -13.50 29.74 -23.72
CA GLU A 247 -14.89 29.81 -23.22
C GLU A 247 -15.68 28.50 -23.35
N ALA A 248 -15.05 27.45 -23.86
CA ALA A 248 -15.62 26.11 -23.96
C ALA A 248 -14.63 25.02 -23.49
N VAL A 249 -13.49 25.42 -22.91
CA VAL A 249 -12.43 24.50 -22.55
C VAL A 249 -12.94 23.44 -21.58
N ARG A 250 -12.56 22.21 -21.83
CA ARG A 250 -12.80 21.07 -20.95
C ARG A 250 -11.48 20.42 -20.63
N GLY A 251 -11.45 19.69 -19.52
CA GLY A 251 -10.26 18.97 -19.15
C GLY A 251 -10.48 17.83 -18.19
N SER A 252 -9.54 16.89 -18.23
CA SER A 252 -9.42 15.76 -17.33
C SER A 252 -8.02 15.71 -16.76
N VAL A 253 -7.90 15.14 -15.57
CA VAL A 253 -6.63 15.04 -14.85
C VAL A 253 -6.35 13.58 -14.54
N LEU A 254 -5.13 13.14 -14.84
CA LEU A 254 -4.61 11.83 -14.46
C LEU A 254 -3.27 12.03 -13.76
N GLY A 255 -3.17 11.59 -12.51
CA GLY A 255 -1.99 11.77 -11.69
C GLY A 255 -1.55 10.50 -11.01
N HIS A 256 -0.30 10.51 -10.57
CA HIS A 256 0.28 9.40 -9.84
C HIS A 256 1.35 9.83 -8.87
N THR A 257 1.46 9.10 -7.76
CA THR A 257 2.66 9.12 -6.91
C THR A 257 3.25 7.73 -6.86
N ARG A 258 4.55 7.63 -7.17
CA ARG A 258 5.25 6.35 -7.34
C ARG A 258 6.14 6.05 -6.14
N TRP A 259 6.22 4.75 -5.88
CA TRP A 259 7.25 4.10 -5.10
C TRP A 259 7.86 3.06 -6.02
N ALA A 260 9.12 3.22 -6.38
CA ALA A 260 9.82 2.34 -7.31
C ALA A 260 9.91 0.90 -6.77
N SER A 261 9.20 -0.04 -7.40
CA SER A 261 9.45 -1.50 -7.29
C SER A 261 10.49 -1.95 -8.32
N PHE A 262 10.30 -1.54 -9.58
CA PHE A 262 11.17 -1.80 -10.73
C PHE A 262 11.56 -0.49 -11.43
N GLY A 263 12.84 -0.33 -11.74
CA GLY A 263 13.41 0.85 -12.38
C GLY A 263 13.80 1.95 -11.40
N ILE A 264 14.89 2.65 -11.71
CA ILE A 264 15.48 3.69 -10.85
C ILE A 264 14.50 4.84 -10.57
N ILE A 265 14.77 5.61 -9.52
CA ILE A 265 14.03 6.84 -9.23
C ILE A 265 14.50 7.89 -10.24
N ALA A 266 13.66 8.18 -11.22
CA ALA A 266 13.93 9.15 -12.26
C ALA A 266 12.62 9.69 -12.83
N GLU A 267 12.65 10.92 -13.34
CA GLU A 267 11.46 11.55 -13.91
C GLU A 267 10.88 10.77 -15.11
N ALA A 268 11.73 10.11 -15.90
CA ALA A 268 11.33 9.24 -17.01
C ALA A 268 10.52 8.01 -16.55
N ASN A 269 10.75 7.55 -15.32
CA ASN A 269 10.02 6.44 -14.70
C ASN A 269 8.81 6.91 -13.88
N ALA A 270 8.70 8.21 -13.59
CA ALA A 270 7.53 8.76 -12.90
C ALA A 270 6.31 8.65 -13.81
N HIS A 271 5.20 8.17 -13.27
CA HIS A 271 3.94 8.09 -14.00
C HIS A 271 3.25 9.47 -14.04
N PRO A 272 2.39 9.76 -15.03
CA PRO A 272 1.93 8.90 -16.11
C PRO A 272 3.00 8.56 -17.16
N LEU A 273 2.86 7.41 -17.81
CA LEU A 273 3.63 7.02 -18.99
C LEU A 273 2.71 7.03 -20.23
N ASP A 274 3.26 7.29 -21.41
CA ASP A 274 2.49 7.29 -22.67
C ASP A 274 2.89 6.15 -23.62
N SER A 275 2.22 6.05 -24.76
CA SER A 275 2.46 5.06 -25.80
C SER A 275 3.62 5.41 -26.74
N THR A 276 4.42 6.42 -26.41
CA THR A 276 5.61 6.80 -27.19
C THR A 276 6.73 5.78 -26.98
N GLY A 277 7.28 5.23 -28.06
CA GLY A 277 8.48 4.40 -28.03
C GLY A 277 9.74 5.26 -28.17
N SER A 278 10.70 4.79 -28.96
CA SER A 278 11.85 5.58 -29.40
C SER A 278 11.43 6.76 -30.28
N ASP A 279 10.33 6.61 -31.02
CA ASP A 279 9.66 7.65 -31.80
C ASP A 279 8.31 8.06 -31.18
N VAL A 280 7.97 9.35 -31.30
CA VAL A 280 6.71 9.91 -30.78
C VAL A 280 5.50 9.28 -31.45
N ALA A 281 4.57 8.77 -30.63
CA ALA A 281 3.34 8.16 -31.12
C ALA A 281 2.48 9.16 -31.90
N ALA A 282 1.87 8.71 -33.00
CA ALA A 282 0.90 9.51 -33.74
C ALA A 282 -0.31 9.87 -32.84
N PRO A 283 -0.97 11.04 -33.02
CA PRO A 283 -2.06 11.48 -32.14
C PRO A 283 -3.17 10.44 -31.95
N GLY A 284 -3.59 9.75 -33.02
CA GLY A 284 -4.63 8.72 -32.96
C GLY A 284 -4.25 7.44 -32.20
N ARG A 285 -2.98 7.31 -31.77
CA ARG A 285 -2.43 6.16 -31.04
C ARG A 285 -1.98 6.56 -29.63
N PHE A 286 -2.22 7.82 -29.22
CA PHE A 286 -1.85 8.29 -27.91
C PHE A 286 -2.68 7.58 -26.84
N VAL A 287 -1.99 6.88 -25.95
CA VAL A 287 -2.54 6.30 -24.73
C VAL A 287 -1.63 6.74 -23.60
N SER A 288 -2.18 7.21 -22.50
CA SER A 288 -1.43 7.43 -21.26
C SER A 288 -2.01 6.61 -20.13
N ALA A 289 -1.14 6.02 -19.31
CA ALA A 289 -1.56 5.19 -18.19
C ALA A 289 -0.71 5.46 -16.93
N VAL A 290 -1.34 5.17 -15.79
CA VAL A 290 -0.72 5.08 -14.48
C VAL A 290 -1.00 3.70 -13.91
N GLN A 291 -0.06 3.16 -13.13
CA GLN A 291 -0.14 1.82 -12.57
C GLN A 291 0.26 1.80 -11.09
N ASN A 292 -0.49 1.02 -10.31
CA ASN A 292 -0.08 0.50 -9.02
C ASN A 292 0.06 -1.02 -9.10
N GLY A 293 1.06 -1.57 -8.40
CA GLY A 293 1.45 -2.97 -8.53
C GLY A 293 2.43 -3.18 -9.68
N ASP A 294 2.73 -4.44 -9.96
CA ASP A 294 3.79 -4.84 -10.89
C ASP A 294 3.23 -5.78 -11.98
N VAL A 295 3.66 -5.58 -13.24
CA VAL A 295 3.39 -6.48 -14.35
C VAL A 295 4.49 -7.54 -14.39
N ASP A 296 4.22 -8.69 -13.77
CA ASP A 296 5.22 -9.74 -13.55
C ASP A 296 5.81 -10.28 -14.86
N ASN A 297 5.00 -10.32 -15.92
CA ASN A 297 5.39 -10.80 -17.25
C ASN A 297 5.80 -9.69 -18.24
N HIS A 298 6.17 -8.49 -17.76
CA HIS A 298 6.49 -7.36 -18.65
C HIS A 298 7.62 -7.65 -19.64
N ALA A 299 8.70 -8.32 -19.20
CA ALA A 299 9.84 -8.64 -20.05
C ALA A 299 9.45 -9.58 -21.22
N ASP A 300 8.60 -10.58 -20.94
CA ASP A 300 8.07 -11.49 -21.95
C ASP A 300 7.15 -10.75 -22.94
N LEU A 301 6.34 -9.81 -22.45
CA LEU A 301 5.46 -8.99 -23.29
C LEU A 301 6.27 -8.08 -24.23
N VAL A 302 7.34 -7.44 -23.73
CA VAL A 302 8.23 -6.61 -24.56
C VAL A 302 8.76 -7.42 -25.75
N VAL A 303 9.21 -8.65 -25.52
CA VAL A 303 9.76 -9.51 -26.58
C VAL A 303 8.68 -10.07 -27.50
N SER A 304 7.62 -10.66 -26.95
CA SER A 304 6.58 -11.37 -27.71
C SER A 304 5.72 -10.41 -28.55
N GLU A 305 5.40 -9.24 -28.01
CA GLU A 305 4.60 -8.21 -28.66
C GLU A 305 5.47 -7.20 -29.45
N ARG A 306 6.81 -7.34 -29.38
CA ARG A 306 7.80 -6.46 -30.03
C ARG A 306 7.59 -5.00 -29.65
N LEU A 307 7.45 -4.73 -28.37
CA LEU A 307 7.25 -3.38 -27.84
C LEU A 307 8.58 -2.61 -27.85
N ASP A 308 8.52 -1.35 -28.27
CA ASP A 308 9.65 -0.43 -28.30
C ASP A 308 9.66 0.39 -27.00
N VAL A 309 10.53 0.01 -26.06
CA VAL A 309 10.69 0.67 -24.75
C VAL A 309 12.02 1.43 -24.76
N PRO A 310 12.02 2.78 -24.57
CA PRO A 310 13.26 3.55 -24.47
C PRO A 310 14.15 3.09 -23.32
N ASP A 311 15.48 2.99 -23.53
CA ASP A 311 16.45 2.47 -22.55
C ASP A 311 16.41 3.19 -21.18
N ALA A 312 16.09 4.48 -21.16
CA ALA A 312 16.01 5.26 -19.93
C ALA A 312 14.75 4.96 -19.09
N ILE A 313 13.73 4.33 -19.67
CA ILE A 313 12.51 3.91 -18.98
C ILE A 313 12.69 2.46 -18.54
N THR A 314 12.89 2.27 -17.25
CA THR A 314 13.23 0.96 -16.64
C THR A 314 12.09 0.39 -15.79
N THR A 315 10.92 1.04 -15.79
CA THR A 315 9.71 0.54 -15.13
C THR A 315 8.87 -0.34 -16.06
N ASP A 316 8.33 -1.40 -15.49
CA ASP A 316 7.39 -2.35 -16.11
C ASP A 316 6.11 -1.67 -16.63
N ALA A 317 5.64 -0.59 -15.97
CA ALA A 317 4.40 0.10 -16.32
C ALA A 317 4.35 0.66 -17.75
N LYS A 318 5.50 0.82 -18.42
CA LYS A 318 5.57 1.30 -19.82
C LYS A 318 4.89 0.35 -20.81
N VAL A 319 4.80 -0.95 -20.49
CA VAL A 319 4.14 -1.92 -21.37
C VAL A 319 2.63 -1.65 -21.51
N VAL A 320 2.00 -1.02 -20.51
CA VAL A 320 0.55 -0.75 -20.49
C VAL A 320 0.11 0.13 -21.66
N PRO A 321 0.59 1.38 -21.79
CA PRO A 321 0.18 2.25 -22.89
C PRO A 321 0.70 1.75 -24.26
N LEU A 322 1.87 1.11 -24.33
CA LEU A 322 2.40 0.56 -25.58
C LEU A 322 1.54 -0.57 -26.14
N LEU A 323 1.11 -1.52 -25.29
CA LEU A 323 0.27 -2.63 -25.72
C LEU A 323 -1.13 -2.15 -26.11
N CYS A 324 -1.70 -1.19 -25.38
CA CYS A 324 -2.96 -0.55 -25.78
C CYS A 324 -2.84 0.11 -27.15
N ALA A 325 -1.78 0.87 -27.41
CA ALA A 325 -1.57 1.52 -28.70
C ALA A 325 -1.41 0.50 -29.84
N ARG A 326 -0.72 -0.61 -29.61
CA ARG A 326 -0.60 -1.71 -30.57
C ARG A 326 -1.95 -2.34 -30.92
N HIS A 327 -2.87 -2.47 -29.97
CA HIS A 327 -4.23 -2.92 -30.25
C HIS A 327 -5.06 -1.88 -31.02
N LEU A 328 -4.89 -0.58 -30.74
CA LEU A 328 -5.49 0.49 -31.57
C LEU A 328 -4.97 0.45 -33.01
N GLU A 329 -3.68 0.18 -33.20
CA GLU A 329 -3.08 0.00 -34.54
C GLU A 329 -3.69 -1.17 -35.31
N ALA A 330 -4.11 -2.22 -34.59
CA ALA A 330 -4.84 -3.35 -35.16
C ALA A 330 -6.31 -3.04 -35.51
N GLY A 331 -6.78 -1.82 -35.27
CA GLY A 331 -8.14 -1.36 -35.61
C GLY A 331 -9.17 -1.59 -34.51
N GLU A 332 -8.76 -1.90 -33.29
CA GLU A 332 -9.66 -2.09 -32.16
C GLU A 332 -10.14 -0.77 -31.57
N SER A 333 -11.33 -0.79 -30.96
CA SER A 333 -11.83 0.35 -30.17
C SER A 333 -11.00 0.54 -28.88
N PRO A 334 -10.93 1.75 -28.30
CA PRO A 334 -10.25 2.01 -27.03
C PRO A 334 -10.57 1.01 -25.92
N ASP A 335 -11.85 0.70 -25.71
CA ASP A 335 -12.32 -0.27 -24.72
C ASP A 335 -11.72 -1.66 -24.90
N GLU A 336 -11.72 -2.14 -26.14
CA GLU A 336 -11.27 -3.48 -26.49
C GLU A 336 -9.74 -3.55 -26.43
N ALA A 337 -9.06 -2.51 -26.92
CA ALA A 337 -7.62 -2.37 -26.82
C ALA A 337 -7.15 -2.40 -25.36
N PHE A 338 -7.83 -1.67 -24.47
CA PHE A 338 -7.55 -1.69 -23.05
C PHE A 338 -7.80 -3.07 -22.43
N ARG A 339 -8.98 -3.67 -22.70
CA ARG A 339 -9.37 -4.99 -22.19
C ARG A 339 -8.37 -6.08 -22.60
N ARG A 340 -7.96 -6.12 -23.87
CA ARG A 340 -6.99 -7.09 -24.37
C ARG A 340 -5.62 -6.92 -23.72
N ALA A 341 -5.15 -5.67 -23.58
CA ALA A 341 -3.89 -5.39 -22.92
C ALA A 341 -3.89 -5.90 -21.46
N VAL A 342 -4.87 -5.48 -20.64
CA VAL A 342 -4.91 -5.87 -19.22
C VAL A 342 -5.21 -7.35 -18.98
N ARG A 343 -5.82 -8.04 -19.95
CA ARG A 343 -5.98 -9.49 -19.91
C ARG A 343 -4.63 -10.22 -20.03
N ALA A 344 -3.69 -9.68 -20.79
CA ALA A 344 -2.37 -10.27 -21.02
C ALA A 344 -1.40 -10.11 -19.84
N PHE A 345 -1.64 -9.14 -18.94
CA PHE A 345 -0.78 -8.90 -17.79
C PHE A 345 -0.91 -9.99 -16.72
N GLU A 346 0.18 -10.34 -16.07
CA GLU A 346 0.23 -11.16 -14.87
C GLU A 346 0.67 -10.30 -13.67
N GLY A 347 0.18 -10.63 -12.46
CA GLY A 347 0.42 -9.85 -11.24
C GLY A 347 -0.84 -9.24 -10.62
N SER A 348 -0.64 -8.47 -9.54
CA SER A 348 -1.69 -7.72 -8.84
C SER A 348 -1.60 -6.24 -9.21
N LEU A 349 -2.57 -5.74 -9.96
CA LEU A 349 -2.46 -4.49 -10.72
C LEU A 349 -3.71 -3.64 -10.56
N ALA A 350 -3.53 -2.34 -10.33
CA ALA A 350 -4.53 -1.32 -10.55
C ALA A 350 -4.03 -0.35 -11.63
N ILE A 351 -4.81 -0.12 -12.66
CA ILE A 351 -4.43 0.69 -13.83
C ILE A 351 -5.52 1.70 -14.10
N ALA A 352 -5.14 2.95 -14.37
CA ALA A 352 -6.00 3.96 -14.98
C ALA A 352 -5.37 4.46 -16.28
N ALA A 353 -6.14 4.48 -17.36
CA ALA A 353 -5.68 4.86 -18.69
C ALA A 353 -6.62 5.87 -19.35
N SER A 354 -6.02 6.77 -20.13
CA SER A 354 -6.69 7.78 -20.96
C SER A 354 -6.27 7.62 -22.42
N PHE A 355 -7.21 7.81 -23.34
CA PHE A 355 -7.02 7.65 -24.77
C PHE A 355 -7.17 8.99 -25.48
N GLY A 356 -6.23 9.33 -26.37
CA GLY A 356 -6.24 10.62 -27.07
C GLY A 356 -7.48 10.87 -27.91
N ALA A 357 -8.09 9.82 -28.48
CA ALA A 357 -9.29 9.94 -29.31
C ALA A 357 -10.59 10.19 -28.53
N THR A 358 -10.60 9.87 -27.23
CA THR A 358 -11.75 10.03 -26.31
C THR A 358 -11.25 10.60 -24.98
N PRO A 359 -10.78 11.88 -24.97
CA PRO A 359 -10.17 12.49 -23.80
C PRO A 359 -11.15 12.73 -22.64
N ASP A 360 -12.45 12.60 -22.92
CA ASP A 360 -13.58 12.65 -22.00
C ASP A 360 -13.95 11.29 -21.39
N ARG A 361 -13.18 10.23 -21.67
CA ARG A 361 -13.34 8.89 -21.09
C ARG A 361 -12.10 8.46 -20.32
N LEU A 362 -12.32 7.67 -19.26
CA LEU A 362 -11.25 7.07 -18.46
C LEU A 362 -11.50 5.56 -18.29
N HIS A 363 -10.48 4.75 -18.49
CA HIS A 363 -10.54 3.30 -18.35
C HIS A 363 -9.78 2.83 -17.11
N LEU A 364 -10.43 2.04 -16.28
CA LEU A 364 -9.90 1.50 -15.02
C LEU A 364 -9.85 -0.02 -15.10
N SER A 365 -8.80 -0.61 -14.54
CA SER A 365 -8.66 -2.06 -14.41
C SER A 365 -8.13 -2.40 -13.02
N LEU A 366 -8.72 -3.43 -12.40
CA LEU A 366 -8.23 -4.01 -11.15
C LEU A 366 -8.12 -5.53 -11.29
N ARG A 367 -6.94 -6.07 -10.95
CA ARG A 367 -6.68 -7.51 -10.86
C ARG A 367 -5.98 -7.82 -9.55
N GLY A 368 -6.44 -8.87 -8.87
CA GLY A 368 -5.89 -9.29 -7.58
C GLY A 368 -6.48 -8.49 -6.42
N SER A 369 -6.27 -8.97 -5.20
CA SER A 369 -6.63 -8.26 -3.94
C SER A 369 -5.55 -7.32 -3.43
N GLY A 370 -4.37 -7.28 -4.05
CA GLY A 370 -3.24 -6.53 -3.53
C GLY A 370 -3.24 -5.03 -3.86
N GLN A 371 -4.12 -4.59 -4.74
CA GLN A 371 -4.32 -3.19 -5.11
C GLN A 371 -5.79 -2.82 -4.92
N ALA A 372 -6.10 -1.52 -4.91
CA ALA A 372 -7.47 -1.03 -4.81
C ALA A 372 -7.69 0.20 -5.70
N LEU A 373 -8.93 0.36 -6.16
CA LEU A 373 -9.43 1.55 -6.84
C LEU A 373 -10.82 1.87 -6.32
N TYR A 374 -11.07 3.16 -6.11
CA TYR A 374 -12.33 3.72 -5.63
C TYR A 374 -12.75 4.81 -6.60
N VAL A 375 -13.99 4.75 -7.07
CA VAL A 375 -14.59 5.78 -7.93
C VAL A 375 -15.59 6.56 -7.07
N GLY A 376 -15.18 7.74 -6.61
CA GLY A 376 -16.02 8.69 -5.88
C GLY A 376 -16.97 9.44 -6.81
N LEU A 377 -18.21 9.62 -6.36
CA LEU A 377 -19.27 10.32 -7.07
C LEU A 377 -19.52 11.68 -6.42
N ALA A 378 -19.29 12.75 -7.17
CA ALA A 378 -19.60 14.12 -6.77
C ALA A 378 -20.62 14.75 -7.74
N GLU A 379 -21.16 15.93 -7.42
CA GLU A 379 -22.25 16.56 -8.18
C GLU A 379 -21.98 16.62 -9.70
N ASP A 380 -20.76 16.99 -10.09
CA ASP A 380 -20.36 17.23 -11.48
C ASP A 380 -19.07 16.50 -11.88
N ALA A 381 -18.60 15.54 -11.07
CA ALA A 381 -17.31 14.89 -11.29
C ALA A 381 -17.25 13.44 -10.79
N PHE A 382 -16.43 12.64 -11.46
CA PHE A 382 -15.83 11.43 -10.90
C PHE A 382 -14.46 11.77 -10.34
N ILE A 383 -14.16 11.22 -9.15
CA ILE A 383 -12.80 11.19 -8.59
C ILE A 383 -12.37 9.75 -8.39
N VAL A 384 -11.29 9.35 -9.06
CA VAL A 384 -10.74 8.01 -8.92
C VAL A 384 -9.53 8.09 -8.03
N ALA A 385 -9.47 7.27 -6.98
CA ALA A 385 -8.29 7.16 -6.15
C ALA A 385 -7.98 5.71 -5.81
N SER A 386 -6.70 5.39 -5.55
CA SER A 386 -6.30 4.06 -5.07
C SER A 386 -6.56 3.82 -3.58
N GLU A 387 -6.97 4.85 -2.83
CA GLU A 387 -7.41 4.77 -1.45
C GLU A 387 -8.58 5.74 -1.21
N PRO A 388 -9.50 5.47 -0.26
CA PRO A 388 -10.63 6.35 0.02
C PRO A 388 -10.20 7.77 0.43
N TYR A 389 -9.00 7.93 1.01
CA TYR A 389 -8.46 9.24 1.39
C TYR A 389 -8.34 10.22 0.21
N GLY A 390 -8.15 9.69 -1.01
CA GLY A 390 -8.09 10.51 -2.22
C GLY A 390 -9.46 10.93 -2.74
N VAL A 391 -10.57 10.34 -2.28
CA VAL A 391 -11.92 10.68 -2.75
C VAL A 391 -12.69 11.62 -1.81
N VAL A 392 -12.40 11.58 -0.51
CA VAL A 392 -13.26 12.16 0.56
C VAL A 392 -13.35 13.69 0.61
N GLU A 393 -12.46 14.42 -0.07
CA GLU A 393 -12.61 15.88 -0.23
C GLU A 393 -13.80 16.23 -1.13
N LEU A 394 -14.03 15.41 -2.15
CA LEU A 394 -14.97 15.69 -3.23
C LEU A 394 -16.23 14.81 -3.17
N ALA A 395 -16.12 13.57 -2.69
CA ALA A 395 -17.20 12.60 -2.69
C ALA A 395 -17.33 11.88 -1.34
N THR A 396 -18.56 11.77 -0.84
CA THR A 396 -18.90 11.00 0.37
C THR A 396 -19.28 9.55 0.07
N HIS A 397 -19.61 9.27 -1.19
CA HIS A 397 -19.97 7.94 -1.68
C HIS A 397 -19.02 7.53 -2.81
N TYR A 398 -18.67 6.25 -2.84
CA TYR A 398 -17.83 5.69 -3.88
C TYR A 398 -18.25 4.26 -4.25
N VAL A 399 -17.88 3.84 -5.45
CA VAL A 399 -17.86 2.43 -5.86
C VAL A 399 -16.45 1.89 -5.62
N ARG A 400 -16.32 0.81 -4.84
CA ARG A 400 -15.06 0.06 -4.64
C ARG A 400 -14.93 -0.99 -5.73
N MET A 401 -13.79 -1.02 -6.42
CA MET A 401 -13.49 -2.10 -7.36
C MET A 401 -13.06 -3.37 -6.63
N ASP A 402 -13.37 -4.54 -7.20
CA ASP A 402 -12.96 -5.85 -6.69
C ASP A 402 -12.27 -6.67 -7.80
N GLY A 403 -10.97 -6.94 -7.61
CA GLY A 403 -10.14 -7.64 -8.59
C GLY A 403 -10.05 -9.16 -8.39
N ASP A 404 -10.58 -9.70 -7.29
CA ASP A 404 -10.44 -11.12 -6.91
C ASP A 404 -11.73 -11.92 -7.12
N VAL A 405 -12.88 -11.26 -7.13
CA VAL A 405 -14.17 -11.91 -7.36
C VAL A 405 -14.36 -12.22 -8.86
N PRO A 406 -14.47 -13.50 -9.25
CA PRO A 406 -14.81 -13.85 -10.63
C PRO A 406 -16.25 -13.41 -10.94
N ALA A 407 -16.50 -12.99 -12.18
CA ALA A 407 -17.85 -12.67 -12.67
C ALA A 407 -18.82 -13.86 -12.50
N GLU A 408 -18.30 -15.08 -12.65
CA GLU A 408 -19.03 -16.32 -12.43
C GLU A 408 -18.33 -17.18 -11.37
N MET A 409 -19.02 -17.45 -10.26
CA MET A 409 -18.54 -18.32 -9.19
C MET A 409 -18.16 -19.70 -9.75
N GLY A 410 -16.87 -20.06 -9.64
CA GLY A 410 -16.33 -21.33 -10.16
C GLY A 410 -15.61 -21.22 -11.51
N ASN A 411 -15.58 -20.04 -12.14
CA ASN A 411 -14.81 -19.79 -13.36
C ASN A 411 -13.69 -18.75 -13.13
N PRO A 412 -12.46 -19.19 -12.75
CA PRO A 412 -11.35 -18.30 -12.47
C PRO A 412 -10.90 -17.44 -13.66
N ALA A 413 -11.24 -17.83 -14.90
CA ALA A 413 -10.88 -17.09 -16.11
C ALA A 413 -11.60 -15.72 -16.21
N THR A 414 -12.65 -15.52 -15.41
CA THR A 414 -13.45 -14.28 -15.36
C THR A 414 -13.00 -13.31 -14.26
N ARG A 415 -11.88 -13.60 -13.58
CA ARG A 415 -11.33 -12.73 -12.53
C ARG A 415 -10.78 -11.43 -13.11
N GLY A 416 -10.92 -10.36 -12.33
CA GLY A 416 -10.52 -9.01 -12.70
C GLY A 416 -11.70 -8.18 -13.20
N GLN A 417 -11.64 -6.88 -12.91
CA GLN A 417 -12.73 -5.94 -13.15
C GLN A 417 -12.24 -4.74 -13.95
N LEU A 418 -13.08 -4.32 -14.89
CA LEU A 418 -12.90 -3.15 -15.75
C LEU A 418 -14.02 -2.17 -15.48
N ILE A 419 -13.69 -0.89 -15.36
CA ILE A 419 -14.69 0.19 -15.33
C ILE A 419 -14.29 1.25 -16.34
N GLU A 420 -15.23 1.61 -17.21
CA GLU A 420 -15.13 2.79 -18.06
C GLU A 420 -15.97 3.90 -17.46
N LEU A 421 -15.42 5.10 -17.40
CA LEU A 421 -16.08 6.31 -16.94
C LEU A 421 -16.36 7.24 -18.13
N ASP A 422 -17.61 7.65 -18.28
CA ASP A 422 -18.06 8.64 -19.27
C ASP A 422 -18.17 10.02 -18.61
N GLY A 423 -17.30 10.94 -19.03
CA GLY A 423 -17.24 12.29 -18.49
C GLY A 423 -18.50 13.12 -18.76
N ALA A 424 -19.35 12.75 -19.73
CA ALA A 424 -20.60 13.46 -19.97
C ALA A 424 -21.65 13.20 -18.88
N ALA A 425 -21.55 12.09 -18.17
CA ALA A 425 -22.44 11.69 -17.07
C ALA A 425 -21.69 11.58 -15.72
N ALA A 426 -20.60 12.36 -15.59
CA ALA A 426 -19.77 12.39 -14.40
C ALA A 426 -20.58 12.65 -13.13
N GLY A 427 -20.29 11.90 -12.07
CA GLY A 427 -21.00 12.00 -10.79
C GLY A 427 -22.17 11.04 -10.62
N THR A 428 -22.48 10.21 -11.62
CA THR A 428 -23.63 9.30 -11.59
C THR A 428 -23.23 7.85 -11.91
N LEU A 429 -23.94 6.86 -11.34
CA LEU A 429 -23.73 5.45 -11.69
C LEU A 429 -23.98 5.16 -13.18
N ALA A 430 -24.87 5.93 -13.83
CA ALA A 430 -25.15 5.80 -15.26
C ALA A 430 -23.96 6.17 -16.16
N GLY A 431 -23.03 6.98 -15.66
CA GLY A 431 -21.77 7.29 -16.33
C GLY A 431 -20.69 6.23 -16.16
N MET A 432 -21.00 5.08 -15.55
CA MET A 432 -20.05 3.99 -15.29
C MET A 432 -20.48 2.73 -16.02
N ARG A 433 -19.54 2.08 -16.72
CA ARG A 433 -19.76 0.75 -17.31
C ARG A 433 -18.74 -0.25 -16.77
N ARG A 434 -19.24 -1.26 -16.05
CA ARG A 434 -18.42 -2.29 -15.40
C ARG A 434 -18.48 -3.62 -16.16
N ARG A 435 -17.31 -4.21 -16.41
CA ARG A 435 -17.14 -5.47 -17.14
C ARG A 435 -16.10 -6.35 -16.47
N SER A 436 -16.12 -7.65 -16.75
CA SER A 436 -15.00 -8.54 -16.40
C SER A 436 -13.99 -8.64 -17.55
N PHE A 437 -12.87 -9.32 -17.32
CA PHE A 437 -11.78 -9.44 -18.30
C PHE A 437 -12.17 -10.28 -19.53
N ASP A 438 -13.17 -11.16 -19.42
CA ASP A 438 -13.69 -11.93 -20.56
C ASP A 438 -14.64 -11.11 -21.45
N GLY A 439 -15.07 -9.93 -20.99
CA GLY A 439 -15.98 -9.02 -21.69
C GLY A 439 -17.43 -9.05 -21.20
N SER A 440 -17.78 -9.92 -20.25
CA SER A 440 -19.11 -9.95 -19.63
C SER A 440 -19.42 -8.66 -18.88
N ASP A 441 -20.65 -8.16 -19.04
CA ASP A 441 -21.14 -6.99 -18.31
C ASP A 441 -21.44 -7.37 -16.85
N LEU A 442 -21.02 -6.51 -15.92
CA LEU A 442 -21.24 -6.65 -14.49
C LEU A 442 -22.15 -5.50 -14.03
N PRO A 443 -23.45 -5.74 -13.76
CA PRO A 443 -24.39 -4.69 -13.41
C PRO A 443 -23.92 -3.87 -12.19
N LEU A 444 -24.15 -2.56 -12.23
CA LEU A 444 -23.91 -1.64 -11.11
C LEU A 444 -25.26 -1.12 -10.59
N GLY A 445 -25.43 -1.06 -9.27
CA GLY A 445 -26.61 -0.52 -8.61
C GLY A 445 -26.30 0.25 -7.33
N ASP A 446 -27.33 0.76 -6.67
CA ASP A 446 -27.17 1.54 -5.42
C ASP A 446 -26.51 0.74 -4.30
N ASP A 447 -26.66 -0.60 -4.30
CA ASP A 447 -26.01 -1.50 -3.34
C ASP A 447 -24.48 -1.57 -3.50
N ASP A 448 -23.92 -1.11 -4.64
CA ASP A 448 -22.47 -1.00 -4.86
C ASP A 448 -21.90 0.31 -4.26
N LEU A 449 -22.75 1.25 -3.82
CA LEU A 449 -22.31 2.52 -3.23
C LEU A 449 -21.94 2.33 -1.76
N ALA A 450 -20.67 2.54 -1.46
CA ALA A 450 -20.16 2.58 -0.09
C ALA A 450 -20.09 4.04 0.40
N TRP A 451 -20.52 4.26 1.64
CA TRP A 451 -20.31 5.53 2.35
C TRP A 451 -18.92 5.54 2.99
N ALA A 452 -18.15 6.61 2.76
CA ALA A 452 -16.76 6.66 3.18
C ALA A 452 -16.55 6.63 4.70
N GLY A 453 -17.49 7.18 5.48
CA GLY A 453 -17.44 7.18 6.94
C GLY A 453 -16.29 7.98 7.58
N ILE A 454 -15.48 8.65 6.78
CA ILE A 454 -14.35 9.51 7.17
C ILE A 454 -14.37 10.79 6.33
N THR A 455 -13.72 11.82 6.83
CA THR A 455 -13.60 13.14 6.19
C THR A 455 -12.14 13.57 6.09
N THR A 456 -11.85 14.64 5.36
CA THR A 456 -10.50 15.22 5.29
C THR A 456 -9.99 15.69 6.66
N ARG A 457 -10.87 16.00 7.62
CA ARG A 457 -10.50 16.34 9.00
C ARG A 457 -9.81 15.17 9.72
N ASP A 458 -10.29 13.95 9.48
CA ASP A 458 -9.84 12.78 10.21
C ASP A 458 -8.44 12.30 9.76
N ILE A 459 -7.98 12.78 8.60
CA ILE A 459 -6.71 12.41 7.98
C ILE A 459 -5.74 13.60 7.82
N ASP A 460 -6.07 14.75 8.42
CA ASP A 460 -5.22 15.94 8.37
C ASP A 460 -3.97 15.77 9.25
N ARG A 461 -2.81 16.28 8.79
CA ARG A 461 -1.56 16.28 9.59
C ARG A 461 -1.51 17.46 10.58
N GLY A 462 -2.30 18.51 10.34
CA GLY A 462 -2.16 19.78 11.06
C GLY A 462 -0.74 20.35 10.95
N ASP A 463 -0.31 21.02 12.01
CA ASP A 463 1.02 21.67 12.09
C ASP A 463 2.14 20.70 12.51
N HIS A 464 1.87 19.40 12.58
CA HIS A 464 2.88 18.42 12.97
C HIS A 464 3.86 18.16 11.80
N PRO A 465 5.17 18.00 12.08
CA PRO A 465 6.14 17.65 11.04
C PRO A 465 5.88 16.24 10.47
N HIS A 466 5.38 15.33 11.32
CA HIS A 466 5.13 13.94 10.98
C HIS A 466 3.79 13.45 11.55
N TYR A 467 3.06 12.62 10.81
CA TYR A 467 1.85 11.95 11.28
C TYR A 467 2.13 11.08 12.52
N LEU A 468 3.27 10.39 12.58
CA LEU A 468 3.63 9.60 13.76
C LEU A 468 3.61 10.45 15.04
N LEU A 469 4.21 11.65 15.00
CA LEU A 469 4.25 12.54 16.18
C LEU A 469 2.85 13.07 16.52
N LYS A 470 2.05 13.42 15.51
CA LYS A 470 0.64 13.79 15.68
C LYS A 470 -0.10 12.67 16.42
N GLU A 471 -0.02 11.45 15.94
CA GLU A 471 -0.77 10.31 16.48
C GLU A 471 -0.30 9.92 17.89
N ILE A 472 1.00 10.04 18.21
CA ILE A 472 1.48 9.90 19.59
C ILE A 472 0.85 10.99 20.47
N SER A 473 0.77 12.23 19.99
CA SER A 473 0.17 13.34 20.74
C SER A 473 -1.35 13.21 20.93
N GLU A 474 -2.05 12.58 19.98
CA GLU A 474 -3.50 12.31 20.01
C GLU A 474 -3.85 11.05 20.81
N SER A 475 -2.87 10.21 21.15
CA SER A 475 -3.08 8.94 21.85
C SER A 475 -3.85 9.08 23.18
N PRO A 476 -3.62 10.10 24.03
CA PRO A 476 -4.44 10.33 25.23
C PRO A 476 -5.93 10.52 24.91
N ASP A 477 -6.26 11.30 23.87
CA ASP A 477 -7.63 11.60 23.48
C ASP A 477 -8.31 10.39 22.84
N SER A 478 -7.55 9.59 22.07
CA SER A 478 -8.01 8.31 21.52
C SER A 478 -8.37 7.31 22.63
N VAL A 479 -7.55 7.24 23.69
CA VAL A 479 -7.86 6.44 24.89
C VAL A 479 -9.10 6.98 25.60
N ARG A 480 -9.21 8.31 25.80
CA ARG A 480 -10.38 8.92 26.43
C ARG A 480 -11.66 8.62 25.66
N SER A 481 -11.60 8.66 24.33
CA SER A 481 -12.72 8.32 23.44
C SER A 481 -13.07 6.84 23.48
N THR A 482 -12.09 5.96 23.64
CA THR A 482 -12.30 4.51 23.84
C THR A 482 -13.04 4.22 25.16
N LEU A 483 -12.78 4.99 26.23
CA LEU A 483 -13.47 4.84 27.52
C LEU A 483 -14.88 5.46 27.51
N ARG A 484 -15.09 6.50 26.70
CA ARG A 484 -16.33 7.29 26.65
C ARG A 484 -17.55 6.40 26.37
N GLY A 485 -18.59 6.55 27.18
CA GLY A 485 -19.84 5.79 27.06
C GLY A 485 -19.76 4.31 27.50
N ARG A 486 -18.56 3.79 27.78
CA ARG A 486 -18.33 2.39 28.17
C ARG A 486 -17.94 2.25 29.64
N LEU A 487 -17.22 3.22 30.18
CA LEU A 487 -16.91 3.30 31.61
C LEU A 487 -17.87 4.29 32.28
N LEU A 488 -18.78 3.79 33.11
CA LEU A 488 -19.87 4.56 33.71
C LEU A 488 -19.76 4.60 35.23
N GLY A 489 -20.31 5.64 35.86
CA GLY A 489 -20.36 5.80 37.32
C GLY A 489 -19.32 6.76 37.89
N ASP A 490 -19.39 6.96 39.21
CA ASP A 490 -18.45 7.80 39.97
C ASP A 490 -17.28 6.97 40.50
N SER A 491 -16.30 7.62 41.17
CA SER A 491 -15.08 6.98 41.68
C SER A 491 -15.30 5.72 42.52
N ASP A 492 -16.42 5.62 43.25
CA ASP A 492 -16.69 4.51 44.18
C ASP A 492 -17.55 3.38 43.58
N GLY A 493 -17.87 3.43 42.27
CA GLY A 493 -18.80 2.49 41.64
C GLY A 493 -18.70 2.43 40.11
N LEU A 494 -17.49 2.49 39.57
CA LEU A 494 -17.27 2.37 38.12
C LEU A 494 -17.70 1.00 37.60
N VAL A 495 -18.49 0.99 36.53
CA VAL A 495 -18.95 -0.22 35.85
C VAL A 495 -18.68 -0.14 34.36
N VAL A 496 -18.45 -1.30 33.74
CA VAL A 496 -18.28 -1.40 32.29
C VAL A 496 -19.63 -1.74 31.65
N SER A 497 -20.05 -0.93 30.69
CA SER A 497 -21.22 -1.17 29.87
C SER A 497 -20.79 -1.41 28.42
N MET A 498 -21.25 -2.52 27.85
CA MET A 498 -21.03 -2.87 26.45
C MET A 498 -22.36 -2.95 25.73
N ALA A 499 -22.45 -2.30 24.57
CA ALA A 499 -23.64 -2.35 23.73
C ALA A 499 -23.91 -3.77 23.22
N PRO A 500 -25.19 -4.14 22.95
CA PRO A 500 -25.55 -5.46 22.44
C PRO A 500 -24.83 -5.86 21.13
N GLU A 501 -24.44 -4.87 20.31
CA GLU A 501 -23.69 -5.06 19.07
C GLU A 501 -22.24 -5.53 19.31
N VAL A 502 -21.70 -5.24 20.50
CA VAL A 502 -20.39 -5.76 20.93
C VAL A 502 -20.55 -7.14 21.58
N MET A 503 -21.57 -7.27 22.42
CA MET A 503 -21.80 -8.42 23.31
C MET A 503 -23.26 -8.88 23.19
N SER A 504 -23.54 -9.64 22.13
CA SER A 504 -24.89 -10.13 21.85
C SER A 504 -25.41 -11.11 22.91
N ASP A 505 -26.73 -11.21 23.03
CA ASP A 505 -27.37 -12.16 23.97
C ASP A 505 -26.97 -13.61 23.68
N SER A 506 -26.78 -13.97 22.41
CA SER A 506 -26.29 -15.29 22.02
C SER A 506 -24.87 -15.55 22.53
N LEU A 507 -23.97 -14.57 22.45
CA LEU A 507 -22.60 -14.71 22.93
C LEU A 507 -22.59 -14.82 24.47
N ARG A 508 -23.39 -14.00 25.16
CA ARG A 508 -23.57 -14.08 26.62
C ARG A 508 -24.09 -15.45 27.05
N ALA A 509 -25.03 -16.02 26.32
CA ALA A 509 -25.55 -17.36 26.59
C ALA A 509 -24.49 -18.45 26.35
N ASP A 510 -23.70 -18.37 25.27
CA ASP A 510 -22.62 -19.32 24.98
C ASP A 510 -21.52 -19.27 26.07
N LEU A 511 -21.21 -18.07 26.59
CA LEU A 511 -20.30 -17.85 27.71
C LEU A 511 -20.87 -18.41 29.03
N GLY A 512 -22.08 -18.00 29.41
CA GLY A 512 -22.71 -18.39 30.68
C GLY A 512 -23.09 -19.88 30.78
N SER A 513 -23.30 -20.54 29.64
CA SER A 513 -23.54 -22.00 29.59
C SER A 513 -22.27 -22.84 29.66
N GLY A 514 -21.09 -22.23 29.58
CA GLY A 514 -19.80 -22.93 29.53
C GLY A 514 -19.52 -23.60 28.17
N ARG A 515 -20.27 -23.24 27.12
CA ARG A 515 -19.98 -23.71 25.75
C ARG A 515 -18.61 -23.20 25.30
N ILE A 516 -18.32 -21.93 25.56
CA ILE A 516 -17.00 -21.35 25.31
C ILE A 516 -16.08 -21.69 26.47
N SER A 517 -15.00 -22.42 26.18
CA SER A 517 -13.96 -22.80 27.15
C SER A 517 -12.58 -22.26 26.79
N LYS A 518 -12.45 -21.61 25.62
CA LYS A 518 -11.20 -21.05 25.11
C LYS A 518 -11.43 -19.64 24.56
N VAL A 519 -10.56 -18.71 24.93
CA VAL A 519 -10.44 -17.39 24.31
C VAL A 519 -9.06 -17.27 23.67
N ILE A 520 -9.02 -17.06 22.36
CA ILE A 520 -7.77 -16.88 21.61
C ILE A 520 -7.75 -15.48 21.02
N VAL A 521 -6.84 -14.64 21.49
CA VAL A 521 -6.63 -13.30 20.94
C VAL A 521 -5.64 -13.39 19.78
N ILE A 522 -6.00 -12.82 18.64
CA ILE A 522 -5.18 -12.82 17.43
C ILE A 522 -4.97 -11.41 16.88
N GLY A 523 -3.85 -11.23 16.18
CA GLY A 523 -3.51 -10.02 15.46
C GLY A 523 -2.25 -10.23 14.63
N GLN A 524 -1.71 -9.17 14.04
CA GLN A 524 -0.42 -9.18 13.34
C GLN A 524 0.42 -7.95 13.72
N GLY A 525 1.74 -8.11 13.81
CA GLY A 525 2.66 -7.03 14.19
C GLY A 525 2.30 -6.38 15.54
N THR A 526 2.23 -5.05 15.58
CA THR A 526 1.79 -4.27 16.76
C THR A 526 0.43 -4.74 17.29
N ALA A 527 -0.53 -5.13 16.42
CA ALA A 527 -1.83 -5.63 16.87
C ALA A 527 -1.73 -7.01 17.55
N ALA A 528 -0.75 -7.84 17.19
CA ALA A 528 -0.49 -9.09 17.93
C ALA A 528 0.06 -8.81 19.33
N ILE A 529 0.93 -7.81 19.47
CA ILE A 529 1.47 -7.38 20.78
C ILE A 529 0.37 -6.73 21.65
N ALA A 530 -0.49 -5.89 21.05
CA ALA A 530 -1.70 -5.42 21.72
C ALA A 530 -2.59 -6.60 22.13
N GLY A 531 -2.69 -7.63 21.29
CA GLY A 531 -3.37 -8.89 21.60
C GLY A 531 -2.82 -9.61 22.83
N GLU A 532 -1.52 -9.55 23.10
CA GLU A 532 -0.93 -10.06 24.35
C GLU A 532 -1.43 -9.29 25.58
N ALA A 533 -1.49 -7.95 25.51
CA ALA A 533 -2.09 -7.14 26.57
C ALA A 533 -3.58 -7.45 26.77
N VAL A 534 -4.33 -7.57 25.68
CA VAL A 534 -5.76 -7.92 25.70
C VAL A 534 -5.97 -9.30 26.35
N ALA A 535 -5.19 -10.30 25.97
CA ALA A 535 -5.25 -11.63 26.57
C ALA A 535 -4.94 -11.59 28.07
N GLY A 536 -3.89 -10.89 28.48
CA GLY A 536 -3.55 -10.74 29.90
C GLY A 536 -4.62 -9.98 30.70
N ALA A 537 -5.29 -9.01 30.07
CA ALA A 537 -6.41 -8.30 30.69
C ALA A 537 -7.63 -9.20 30.91
N ILE A 538 -7.99 -10.02 29.90
CA ILE A 538 -9.09 -10.99 29.97
C ILE A 538 -8.78 -12.11 30.98
N ASP A 539 -7.57 -12.68 30.92
CA ASP A 539 -7.15 -13.79 31.79
C ASP A 539 -7.28 -13.43 33.28
N ALA A 540 -6.81 -12.24 33.65
CA ALA A 540 -6.88 -11.75 35.03
C ALA A 540 -8.32 -11.57 35.55
N GLU A 541 -9.29 -11.31 34.67
CA GLU A 541 -10.70 -11.16 35.04
C GLU A 541 -11.45 -12.51 35.08
N LEU A 542 -10.95 -13.52 34.37
CA LEU A 542 -11.56 -14.85 34.24
C LEU A 542 -10.91 -15.93 35.12
N VAL A 543 -10.02 -15.55 36.02
CA VAL A 543 -9.36 -16.48 36.95
C VAL A 543 -10.40 -17.30 37.71
N GLY A 544 -10.28 -18.64 37.65
CA GLY A 544 -11.17 -19.57 38.35
C GLY A 544 -12.44 -19.96 37.59
N THR A 545 -12.67 -19.44 36.38
CA THR A 545 -13.84 -19.79 35.54
C THR A 545 -13.65 -21.07 34.70
N GLY A 546 -12.40 -21.54 34.56
CA GLY A 546 -12.05 -22.68 33.70
C GLY A 546 -11.88 -22.35 32.22
N ILE A 547 -12.07 -21.09 31.82
CA ILE A 547 -11.81 -20.59 30.46
C ILE A 547 -10.31 -20.37 30.27
N ASN A 548 -9.73 -20.95 29.23
CA ASN A 548 -8.32 -20.78 28.91
C ASN A 548 -8.13 -19.60 27.96
N VAL A 549 -7.30 -18.63 28.35
CA VAL A 549 -7.01 -17.44 27.54
C VAL A 549 -5.59 -17.53 26.98
N SER A 550 -5.41 -17.24 25.69
CA SER A 550 -4.08 -17.17 25.07
C SER A 550 -4.04 -16.12 23.95
N ALA A 551 -2.85 -15.59 23.66
CA ALA A 551 -2.60 -14.76 22.49
C ALA A 551 -1.66 -15.47 21.52
N ARG A 552 -1.84 -15.29 20.21
CA ARG A 552 -0.88 -15.71 19.18
C ARG A 552 -1.07 -14.92 17.88
N PRO A 553 -0.05 -14.81 17.02
CA PRO A 553 -0.24 -14.24 15.69
C PRO A 553 -1.33 -14.97 14.90
N ALA A 554 -2.10 -14.24 14.08
CA ALA A 554 -3.21 -14.81 13.32
C ALA A 554 -2.74 -15.93 12.37
N THR A 555 -1.57 -15.76 11.76
CA THR A 555 -0.91 -16.75 10.90
C THR A 555 -0.59 -18.03 11.65
N GLU A 556 -0.08 -17.94 12.88
CA GLU A 556 0.23 -19.11 13.72
C GLU A 556 -1.03 -19.90 14.09
N LEU A 557 -2.15 -19.21 14.36
CA LEU A 557 -3.43 -19.89 14.55
C LEU A 557 -3.84 -20.64 13.27
N SER A 558 -3.87 -19.96 12.11
CA SER A 558 -4.29 -20.57 10.85
C SER A 558 -3.36 -21.69 10.37
N GLY A 559 -2.06 -21.55 10.60
CA GLY A 559 -1.05 -22.50 10.13
C GLY A 559 -0.94 -23.74 11.01
N PHE A 560 -1.07 -23.58 12.33
CA PHE A 560 -0.71 -24.65 13.28
C PHE A 560 -1.70 -24.84 14.44
N GLY A 561 -2.55 -23.86 14.73
CA GLY A 561 -3.46 -23.88 15.89
C GLY A 561 -4.91 -24.25 15.59
N LEU A 562 -5.26 -24.43 14.32
CA LEU A 562 -6.63 -24.61 13.84
C LEU A 562 -7.14 -26.04 14.09
N GLN A 563 -8.23 -26.19 14.86
CA GLN A 563 -8.88 -27.48 15.15
C GLN A 563 -10.05 -27.75 14.19
N HIS A 564 -10.47 -29.01 13.98
CA HIS A 564 -11.57 -29.33 13.07
C HIS A 564 -12.91 -28.74 13.52
N ASP A 565 -13.19 -28.81 14.82
CA ASP A 565 -14.30 -28.14 15.49
C ASP A 565 -13.74 -27.07 16.41
N MET A 566 -14.27 -25.86 16.28
CA MET A 566 -13.91 -24.69 17.08
C MET A 566 -15.12 -24.08 17.80
N ALA A 567 -16.24 -24.80 17.91
CA ALA A 567 -17.46 -24.32 18.55
C ALA A 567 -17.31 -23.97 20.05
N ASP A 568 -16.23 -24.39 20.68
CA ASP A 568 -15.85 -24.08 22.07
C ASP A 568 -14.93 -22.85 22.22
N THR A 569 -14.61 -22.20 21.10
CA THR A 569 -13.57 -21.17 21.00
C THR A 569 -14.17 -19.82 20.61
N LEU A 570 -13.85 -18.80 21.41
CA LEU A 570 -14.02 -17.39 21.07
C LEU A 570 -12.69 -16.81 20.60
N VAL A 571 -12.65 -16.29 19.38
CA VAL A 571 -11.50 -15.56 18.86
C VAL A 571 -11.73 -14.07 19.01
N VAL A 572 -10.78 -13.37 19.64
CA VAL A 572 -10.76 -11.91 19.70
C VAL A 572 -9.75 -11.41 18.66
N ALA A 573 -10.24 -10.88 17.54
CA ALA A 573 -9.43 -10.40 16.44
C ALA A 573 -9.10 -8.91 16.61
N VAL A 574 -7.83 -8.59 16.83
CA VAL A 574 -7.32 -7.22 16.97
C VAL A 574 -6.74 -6.75 15.64
N SER A 575 -7.24 -5.63 15.11
CA SER A 575 -6.71 -5.02 13.89
C SER A 575 -6.95 -3.51 13.89
N GLN A 576 -5.96 -2.72 13.47
CA GLN A 576 -6.16 -1.27 13.30
C GLN A 576 -7.04 -0.98 12.07
N SER A 577 -6.67 -1.51 10.90
CA SER A 577 -7.37 -1.21 9.64
C SER A 577 -8.62 -2.05 9.41
N GLY A 578 -8.72 -3.22 10.05
CA GLY A 578 -9.76 -4.22 9.80
C GLY A 578 -9.67 -4.87 8.41
N THR A 579 -8.65 -4.55 7.62
CA THR A 579 -8.43 -5.09 6.26
C THR A 579 -7.21 -6.02 6.18
N THR A 580 -6.53 -6.29 7.30
CA THR A 580 -5.34 -7.15 7.32
C THR A 580 -5.68 -8.55 6.78
N THR A 581 -5.12 -8.90 5.62
CA THR A 581 -5.47 -10.13 4.87
C THR A 581 -5.29 -11.39 5.71
N ASP A 582 -4.14 -11.54 6.38
CA ASP A 582 -3.87 -12.72 7.20
C ASP A 582 -4.85 -12.85 8.37
N THR A 583 -5.20 -11.75 9.03
CA THR A 583 -6.19 -11.76 10.13
C THR A 583 -7.57 -12.14 9.62
N ASN A 584 -8.02 -11.52 8.53
CA ASN A 584 -9.32 -11.77 7.91
C ASN A 584 -9.45 -13.23 7.42
N ARG A 585 -8.40 -13.77 6.80
CA ARG A 585 -8.35 -15.18 6.38
C ARG A 585 -8.42 -16.15 7.56
N THR A 586 -7.69 -15.86 8.64
CA THR A 586 -7.77 -16.67 9.87
C THR A 586 -9.18 -16.64 10.46
N VAL A 587 -9.83 -15.47 10.47
CA VAL A 587 -11.22 -15.31 10.92
C VAL A 587 -12.19 -16.14 10.10
N ASP A 588 -12.08 -16.12 8.76
CA ASP A 588 -12.92 -16.96 7.88
C ASP A 588 -12.77 -18.45 8.22
N LEU A 589 -11.53 -18.90 8.42
CA LEU A 589 -11.24 -20.29 8.75
C LEU A 589 -11.82 -20.69 10.11
N VAL A 590 -11.70 -19.83 11.13
CA VAL A 590 -12.27 -20.08 12.47
C VAL A 590 -13.80 -20.17 12.39
N ARG A 591 -14.45 -19.23 11.69
CA ARG A 591 -15.90 -19.20 11.52
C ARG A 591 -16.41 -20.43 10.77
N SER A 592 -15.70 -20.85 9.72
CA SER A 592 -16.04 -22.06 8.96
C SER A 592 -16.05 -23.33 9.81
N ARG A 593 -15.43 -23.29 11.00
CA ARG A 593 -15.33 -24.40 11.97
C ARG A 593 -16.16 -24.18 13.23
N GLY A 594 -17.10 -23.23 13.19
CA GLY A 594 -18.07 -22.98 14.26
C GLY A 594 -17.58 -22.06 15.39
N GLY A 595 -16.37 -21.51 15.31
CA GLY A 595 -15.85 -20.57 16.30
C GLY A 595 -16.56 -19.21 16.26
N ARG A 596 -16.63 -18.56 17.43
CA ARG A 596 -17.15 -17.19 17.57
C ARG A 596 -16.05 -16.17 17.37
N VAL A 597 -16.37 -14.99 16.84
CA VAL A 597 -15.40 -13.93 16.59
C VAL A 597 -15.88 -12.59 17.16
N LEU A 598 -15.05 -11.96 18.00
CA LEU A 598 -15.22 -10.57 18.42
C LEU A 598 -14.05 -9.76 17.86
N ALA A 599 -14.33 -8.65 17.18
CA ALA A 599 -13.28 -7.78 16.63
C ALA A 599 -13.03 -6.57 17.53
N ILE A 600 -11.76 -6.25 17.80
CA ILE A 600 -11.33 -4.94 18.32
C ILE A 600 -10.70 -4.19 17.15
N VAL A 601 -11.38 -3.13 16.68
CA VAL A 601 -11.02 -2.46 15.43
C VAL A 601 -11.17 -0.95 15.51
N ASN A 602 -10.32 -0.24 14.80
CA ASN A 602 -10.33 1.23 14.82
C ASN A 602 -11.09 1.86 13.64
N ARG A 603 -11.27 1.12 12.55
CA ARG A 603 -11.95 1.57 11.33
C ARG A 603 -13.35 0.95 11.20
N ARG A 604 -14.37 1.79 11.07
CA ARG A 604 -15.74 1.37 10.70
C ARG A 604 -15.78 0.83 9.26
N ASN A 605 -16.76 -0.05 8.99
CA ASN A 605 -17.02 -0.62 7.65
C ASN A 605 -15.78 -1.26 7.02
N SER A 606 -15.03 -2.04 7.81
CA SER A 606 -13.87 -2.77 7.33
C SER A 606 -14.23 -4.23 7.09
N ASP A 607 -13.48 -4.93 6.25
CA ASP A 607 -13.77 -6.34 5.93
C ASP A 607 -13.90 -7.22 7.19
N LEU A 608 -13.15 -6.92 8.27
CA LEU A 608 -13.23 -7.64 9.55
C LEU A 608 -14.52 -7.36 10.32
N THR A 609 -15.10 -6.16 10.20
CA THR A 609 -16.35 -5.81 10.92
C THR A 609 -17.52 -6.63 10.40
N ASP A 610 -17.55 -6.90 9.09
CA ASP A 610 -18.64 -7.65 8.46
C ASP A 610 -18.59 -9.14 8.80
N ARG A 611 -17.42 -9.63 9.21
CA ARG A 611 -17.16 -11.03 9.54
C ARG A 611 -17.26 -11.32 11.04
N ALA A 612 -17.27 -10.31 11.91
CA ALA A 612 -17.30 -10.52 13.34
C ALA A 612 -18.73 -10.73 13.87
N ASP A 613 -18.88 -11.55 14.92
CA ASP A 613 -20.16 -11.69 15.65
C ASP A 613 -20.42 -10.54 16.64
N GLY A 614 -19.38 -9.77 16.96
CA GLY A 614 -19.44 -8.55 17.75
C GLY A 614 -18.23 -7.66 17.49
N VAL A 615 -18.42 -6.34 17.54
CA VAL A 615 -17.38 -5.37 17.18
C VAL A 615 -17.20 -4.33 18.28
N LEU A 616 -16.02 -4.30 18.90
CA LEU A 616 -15.59 -3.26 19.82
C LEU A 616 -14.74 -2.22 19.07
N TYR A 617 -15.34 -1.08 18.73
CA TYR A 617 -14.61 0.03 18.13
C TYR A 617 -13.71 0.73 19.16
N THR A 618 -12.43 0.90 18.83
CA THR A 618 -11.56 1.84 19.54
C THR A 618 -11.86 3.28 19.14
N SER A 619 -11.62 4.22 20.04
CA SER A 619 -12.00 5.63 19.87
C SER A 619 -13.50 5.76 19.50
N ASP A 620 -13.84 6.54 18.47
CA ASP A 620 -15.18 6.62 17.87
C ASP A 620 -15.32 5.82 16.55
N GLY A 621 -14.29 5.06 16.16
CA GLY A 621 -14.24 4.30 14.90
C GLY A 621 -13.93 5.12 13.64
N ARG A 622 -13.64 6.42 13.77
CA ARG A 622 -13.21 7.34 12.70
C ARG A 622 -11.75 7.78 12.81
N ASP A 623 -11.06 7.31 13.84
CA ASP A 623 -9.73 7.76 14.24
C ASP A 623 -8.61 7.19 13.34
N VAL A 624 -8.57 7.58 12.06
CA VAL A 624 -7.65 7.02 11.06
C VAL A 624 -6.19 7.24 11.47
N GLU A 625 -5.41 6.17 11.40
CA GLU A 625 -3.95 6.20 11.60
C GLU A 625 -3.30 6.23 10.21
N MET A 626 -2.64 7.35 9.91
CA MET A 626 -2.01 7.67 8.64
C MET A 626 -0.53 7.24 8.63
N SER A 627 0.14 7.31 9.78
CA SER A 627 1.49 6.76 9.94
C SER A 627 1.52 5.25 9.67
N VAL A 628 2.58 4.79 9.03
CA VAL A 628 2.79 3.34 8.82
C VAL A 628 3.10 2.62 10.15
N ALA A 629 3.82 3.29 11.05
CA ALA A 629 4.08 2.78 12.38
C ALA A 629 2.90 3.09 13.29
N SER A 630 2.19 2.05 13.72
CA SER A 630 1.04 2.20 14.62
C SER A 630 1.46 2.70 16.00
N THR A 631 0.67 3.62 16.55
CA THR A 631 0.86 4.30 17.85
C THR A 631 -0.47 4.35 18.61
N LYS A 632 -1.36 5.31 18.33
CA LYS A 632 -2.67 5.50 19.00
C LYS A 632 -3.51 4.24 19.04
N ALA A 633 -3.49 3.45 17.96
CA ALA A 633 -4.27 2.21 17.90
C ALA A 633 -3.79 1.17 18.92
N PHE A 634 -2.48 1.05 19.18
CA PHE A 634 -1.96 0.13 20.21
C PHE A 634 -2.53 0.46 21.60
N TYR A 635 -2.47 1.74 21.99
CA TYR A 635 -2.94 2.19 23.31
C TYR A 635 -4.44 1.95 23.47
N ALA A 636 -5.22 2.35 22.47
CA ALA A 636 -6.66 2.18 22.48
C ALA A 636 -7.07 0.70 22.48
N GLN A 637 -6.37 -0.16 21.73
CA GLN A 637 -6.60 -1.62 21.72
C GLN A 637 -6.29 -2.27 23.06
N ALA A 638 -5.18 -1.90 23.71
CA ALA A 638 -4.83 -2.40 25.03
C ALA A 638 -5.90 -1.99 26.07
N VAL A 639 -6.34 -0.73 26.04
CA VAL A 639 -7.41 -0.21 26.91
C VAL A 639 -8.75 -0.89 26.65
N ALA A 640 -9.12 -1.11 25.39
CA ALA A 640 -10.30 -1.87 25.00
C ALA A 640 -10.27 -3.30 25.55
N GLY A 641 -9.08 -3.92 25.64
CA GLY A 641 -8.88 -5.22 26.27
C GLY A 641 -9.28 -5.27 27.75
N PHE A 642 -8.98 -4.25 28.53
CA PHE A 642 -9.40 -4.18 29.94
C PHE A 642 -10.92 -4.06 30.09
N LEU A 643 -11.57 -3.24 29.25
CA LEU A 643 -13.03 -3.13 29.22
C LEU A 643 -13.67 -4.47 28.81
N LEU A 644 -13.12 -5.11 27.78
CA LEU A 644 -13.60 -6.41 27.31
C LEU A 644 -13.43 -7.50 28.37
N GLY A 645 -12.30 -7.55 29.09
CA GLY A 645 -12.08 -8.49 30.18
C GLY A 645 -13.13 -8.39 31.28
N ALA A 646 -13.44 -7.18 31.74
CA ALA A 646 -14.50 -6.95 32.71
C ALA A 646 -15.88 -7.39 32.18
N ALA A 647 -16.21 -7.03 30.94
CA ALA A 647 -17.48 -7.39 30.32
C ALA A 647 -17.65 -8.91 30.10
N LEU A 648 -16.57 -9.63 29.77
CA LEU A 648 -16.58 -11.09 29.65
C LEU A 648 -16.78 -11.75 31.01
N ALA A 649 -16.09 -11.28 32.05
CA ALA A 649 -16.27 -11.76 33.41
C ALA A 649 -17.69 -11.56 33.92
N ASP A 650 -18.29 -10.39 33.65
CA ASP A 650 -19.69 -10.13 33.98
C ASP A 650 -20.64 -11.06 33.22
N ALA A 651 -20.35 -11.35 31.95
CA ALA A 651 -21.17 -12.26 31.13
C ALA A 651 -21.14 -13.72 31.59
N VAL A 652 -20.02 -14.19 32.16
CA VAL A 652 -19.91 -15.53 32.76
C VAL A 652 -20.33 -15.56 34.23
N GLY A 653 -20.66 -14.42 34.84
CA GLY A 653 -20.99 -14.31 36.25
C GLY A 653 -19.80 -14.49 37.20
N ALA A 654 -18.58 -14.19 36.73
CA ALA A 654 -17.38 -14.22 37.55
C ALA A 654 -17.29 -12.98 38.47
N PRO A 655 -16.70 -13.11 39.67
CA PRO A 655 -16.51 -11.96 40.56
C PRO A 655 -15.50 -10.94 40.03
N GLY A 656 -14.72 -11.29 39.01
CA GLY A 656 -13.65 -10.45 38.46
C GLY A 656 -12.37 -10.46 39.26
N ALA A 657 -11.41 -9.67 38.80
CA ALA A 657 -10.15 -9.48 39.50
C ALA A 657 -10.34 -8.73 40.84
N PRO A 658 -9.60 -9.07 41.91
CA PRO A 658 -9.73 -8.39 43.21
C PRO A 658 -9.43 -6.88 43.18
N ASP A 659 -8.58 -6.45 42.24
CA ASP A 659 -8.16 -5.06 42.04
C ASP A 659 -9.01 -4.31 40.99
N ARG A 660 -10.11 -4.91 40.50
CA ARG A 660 -10.92 -4.35 39.40
C ARG A 660 -11.34 -2.90 39.65
N CYS A 661 -11.81 -2.55 40.85
CA CYS A 661 -12.27 -1.19 41.15
C CYS A 661 -11.13 -0.17 40.98
N ASP A 662 -9.95 -0.47 41.52
CA ASP A 662 -8.77 0.40 41.42
C ASP A 662 -8.27 0.47 39.97
N LEU A 663 -8.33 -0.63 39.23
CA LEU A 663 -8.00 -0.68 37.81
C LEU A 663 -8.91 0.23 36.97
N LEU A 664 -10.23 0.15 37.17
CA LEU A 664 -11.21 0.97 36.46
C LEU A 664 -11.03 2.47 36.77
N ALA A 665 -10.73 2.81 38.03
CA ALA A 665 -10.37 4.18 38.40
C ALA A 665 -9.07 4.63 37.71
N GLY A 666 -8.08 3.74 37.65
CA GLY A 666 -6.82 3.95 36.95
C GLY A 666 -7.01 4.22 35.45
N LEU A 667 -7.88 3.46 34.77
CA LEU A 667 -8.22 3.67 33.35
C LEU A 667 -8.75 5.09 33.11
N ARG A 668 -9.63 5.59 34.00
CA ARG A 668 -10.19 6.94 33.89
C ARG A 668 -9.12 8.03 33.96
N SER A 669 -8.08 7.85 34.78
CA SER A 669 -6.98 8.81 34.93
C SER A 669 -5.81 8.61 33.95
N LEU A 670 -5.75 7.47 33.24
CA LEU A 670 -4.64 7.11 32.37
C LEU A 670 -4.37 8.14 31.24
N PRO A 671 -5.38 8.71 30.56
CA PRO A 671 -5.15 9.75 29.55
C PRO A 671 -4.33 10.94 30.07
N ASP A 672 -4.61 11.39 31.30
CA ASP A 672 -3.93 12.56 31.86
C ASP A 672 -2.47 12.23 32.20
N ALA A 673 -2.20 11.00 32.64
CA ALA A 673 -0.84 10.50 32.83
C ALA A 673 -0.07 10.38 31.50
N MET A 674 -0.72 9.95 30.42
CA MET A 674 -0.13 9.92 29.07
C MET A 674 0.20 11.33 28.57
N ALA A 675 -0.68 12.31 28.80
CA ALA A 675 -0.43 13.70 28.46
C ALA A 675 0.78 14.28 29.22
N GLN A 676 0.97 13.90 30.49
CA GLN A 676 2.17 14.28 31.26
C GLN A 676 3.46 13.68 30.68
N VAL A 677 3.43 12.41 30.24
CA VAL A 677 4.57 11.78 29.56
C VAL A 677 4.90 12.51 28.25
N PHE A 678 3.89 12.85 27.45
CA PHE A 678 4.08 13.61 26.21
C PHE A 678 4.73 14.99 26.47
N ALA A 679 4.30 15.69 27.52
CA ALA A 679 4.90 16.97 27.92
C ALA A 679 6.40 16.84 28.27
N GLY A 680 6.87 15.65 28.66
CA GLY A 680 8.27 15.33 28.90
C GLY A 680 9.11 15.02 27.65
N ARG A 681 8.57 15.19 26.43
CA ARG A 681 9.23 14.85 25.16
C ARG A 681 10.63 15.45 25.02
N GLU A 682 10.85 16.69 25.44
CA GLU A 682 12.17 17.35 25.28
C GLU A 682 13.29 16.60 26.01
N HIS A 683 13.02 16.08 27.21
CA HIS A 683 13.98 15.25 27.95
C HIS A 683 14.26 13.93 27.21
N ILE A 684 13.22 13.29 26.68
CA ILE A 684 13.34 12.06 25.90
C ILE A 684 14.15 12.31 24.61
N ALA A 685 13.96 13.47 23.96
CA ALA A 685 14.69 13.88 22.77
C ALA A 685 16.18 14.10 23.03
N ASP A 686 16.52 14.72 24.17
CA ASP A 686 17.92 14.87 24.60
C ASP A 686 18.59 13.50 24.80
N LEU A 687 17.92 12.57 25.49
CA LEU A 687 18.42 11.21 25.69
C LEU A 687 18.65 10.47 24.37
N ALA A 688 17.68 10.54 23.46
CA ALA A 688 17.80 9.93 22.14
C ALA A 688 18.98 10.52 21.35
N THR A 689 19.10 11.85 21.32
CA THR A 689 20.17 12.56 20.61
C THR A 689 21.57 12.26 21.16
N ARG A 690 21.69 12.08 22.48
CA ARG A 690 22.97 11.76 23.15
C ARG A 690 23.38 10.32 22.95
N TYR A 691 22.44 9.37 23.01
CA TYR A 691 22.78 7.95 23.17
C TYR A 691 22.51 7.09 21.93
N ALA A 692 21.57 7.44 21.06
CA ALA A 692 21.22 6.64 19.90
C ALA A 692 22.28 6.65 18.77
N PRO A 693 22.86 7.80 18.35
CA PRO A 693 23.72 7.86 17.17
C PRO A 693 24.99 6.99 17.27
N ALA A 694 25.71 7.08 18.39
CA ALA A 694 27.00 6.40 18.56
C ALA A 694 26.90 4.89 18.83
N ARG A 695 25.69 4.34 19.08
CA ARG A 695 25.51 2.98 19.58
C ARG A 695 25.06 2.04 18.48
N ARG A 696 25.83 0.99 18.22
CA ARG A 696 25.53 -0.02 17.20
C ARG A 696 24.42 -0.99 17.64
N TYR A 697 24.59 -1.65 18.78
CA TYR A 697 23.70 -2.70 19.28
C TYR A 697 22.69 -2.17 20.29
N TRP A 698 21.42 -2.52 20.11
CA TRP A 698 20.30 -2.00 20.89
C TRP A 698 19.45 -3.16 21.40
N ALA A 699 18.89 -3.00 22.60
CA ALA A 699 17.97 -3.95 23.21
C ALA A 699 16.87 -3.24 24.00
N VAL A 700 15.74 -3.91 24.16
CA VAL A 700 14.65 -3.48 25.04
C VAL A 700 14.30 -4.62 25.98
N VAL A 701 14.18 -4.34 27.27
CA VAL A 701 13.88 -5.35 28.28
C VAL A 701 12.71 -4.93 29.16
N GLY A 702 11.99 -5.92 29.69
CA GLY A 702 10.91 -5.70 30.65
C GLY A 702 10.36 -7.00 31.22
N ASN A 703 9.58 -6.90 32.31
CA ASN A 703 8.99 -8.04 33.01
C ASN A 703 7.47 -7.91 33.10
N GLY A 704 6.75 -9.06 33.06
CA GLY A 704 5.29 -9.05 33.13
C GLY A 704 4.68 -8.18 32.03
N ALA A 705 3.80 -7.24 32.38
CA ALA A 705 3.21 -6.29 31.43
C ALA A 705 4.25 -5.39 30.74
N ASN A 706 5.39 -5.09 31.39
CA ASN A 706 6.48 -4.34 30.76
C ASN A 706 7.16 -5.13 29.63
N LEU A 707 6.99 -6.46 29.54
CA LEU A 707 7.45 -7.23 28.38
C LEU A 707 6.62 -6.93 27.13
N VAL A 708 5.32 -6.63 27.29
CA VAL A 708 4.47 -6.17 26.19
C VAL A 708 4.97 -4.81 25.68
N ALA A 709 5.28 -3.89 26.61
CA ALA A 709 5.90 -2.61 26.25
C ALA A 709 7.23 -2.83 25.52
N ALA A 710 8.11 -3.69 26.04
CA ALA A 710 9.40 -3.96 25.43
C ALA A 710 9.29 -4.50 23.99
N ARG A 711 8.34 -5.42 23.75
CA ARG A 711 8.07 -6.00 22.42
C ARG A 711 7.52 -4.99 21.42
N GLU A 712 6.65 -4.09 21.87
CA GLU A 712 6.09 -3.03 21.03
C GLU A 712 7.15 -1.96 20.72
N ILE A 713 7.90 -1.50 21.72
CA ILE A 713 8.99 -0.54 21.54
C ILE A 713 10.02 -1.10 20.56
N ARG A 714 10.39 -2.38 20.67
CA ARG A 714 11.28 -3.03 19.70
C ARG A 714 10.76 -2.88 18.27
N ILE A 715 9.47 -3.14 18.03
CA ILE A 715 8.89 -2.98 16.68
C ILE A 715 9.06 -1.53 16.22
N LYS A 716 8.72 -0.54 17.04
CA LYS A 716 8.88 0.88 16.67
C LYS A 716 10.33 1.26 16.39
N LEU A 717 11.28 0.82 17.21
CA LEU A 717 12.69 1.11 16.99
C LEU A 717 13.22 0.44 15.71
N SER A 718 12.78 -0.78 15.41
CA SER A 718 13.12 -1.44 14.15
C SER A 718 12.51 -0.72 12.94
N GLU A 719 11.28 -0.26 13.07
CA GLU A 719 10.54 0.48 12.05
C GLU A 719 11.12 1.86 11.77
N LEU A 720 11.46 2.62 12.81
CA LEU A 720 11.88 4.01 12.69
C LEU A 720 13.39 4.17 12.54
N CYS A 721 14.19 3.31 13.18
CA CYS A 721 15.64 3.43 13.23
C CYS A 721 16.39 2.43 12.34
N TYR A 722 15.67 1.50 11.68
CA TYR A 722 16.22 0.42 10.83
C TYR A 722 17.25 -0.45 11.54
N LYS A 723 16.96 -0.79 12.81
CA LYS A 723 17.80 -1.67 13.62
C LYS A 723 17.15 -3.00 13.91
N ALA A 724 17.95 -4.06 13.84
CA ALA A 724 17.64 -5.28 14.56
C ALA A 724 17.80 -5.00 16.06
N VAL A 725 16.70 -5.02 16.79
CA VAL A 725 16.67 -4.73 18.23
C VAL A 725 16.28 -6.01 18.95
N ALA A 726 17.10 -6.42 19.93
CA ALA A 726 16.79 -7.57 20.77
C ALA A 726 15.66 -7.23 21.77
N THR A 727 14.86 -8.23 22.14
CA THR A 727 13.87 -8.08 23.21
C THR A 727 13.85 -9.29 24.11
N ASP A 728 14.14 -9.06 25.37
CA ASP A 728 14.31 -10.10 26.38
C ASP A 728 13.55 -9.74 27.65
N THR A 729 13.38 -10.73 28.53
CA THR A 729 13.09 -10.40 29.93
C THR A 729 14.34 -9.83 30.58
N THR A 730 14.18 -8.94 31.56
CA THR A 730 15.32 -8.25 32.19
C THR A 730 16.39 -9.24 32.68
N GLU A 731 16.00 -10.30 33.38
CA GLU A 731 16.96 -11.26 33.92
C GLU A 731 17.65 -12.09 32.83
N ASP A 732 16.97 -12.38 31.72
CA ASP A 732 17.50 -13.26 30.67
C ASP A 732 18.54 -12.56 29.79
N LYS A 733 18.52 -11.22 29.70
CA LYS A 733 19.48 -10.44 28.90
C LYS A 733 20.93 -10.75 29.22
N LYS A 734 21.26 -11.03 30.49
CA LYS A 734 22.62 -11.39 30.91
C LYS A 734 23.07 -12.76 30.41
N HIS A 735 22.13 -13.64 30.04
CA HIS A 735 22.38 -14.99 29.54
C HIS A 735 22.55 -15.07 28.03
N ILE A 736 22.23 -14.00 27.29
CA ILE A 736 22.18 -13.99 25.83
C ILE A 736 23.38 -13.23 25.24
N ASP A 737 23.39 -11.89 25.33
CA ASP A 737 24.29 -11.03 24.53
C ASP A 737 24.71 -9.74 25.25
N LEU A 738 24.77 -9.76 26.60
CA LEU A 738 25.22 -8.60 27.39
C LEU A 738 26.63 -8.09 27.00
N SER A 739 27.48 -8.96 26.44
CA SER A 739 28.83 -8.64 25.97
C SER A 739 28.88 -7.70 24.75
N SER A 740 27.75 -7.45 24.08
CA SER A 740 27.66 -6.53 22.94
C SER A 740 27.71 -5.04 23.32
N GLU A 741 27.82 -4.72 24.63
CA GLU A 741 27.77 -3.36 25.18
C GLU A 741 26.59 -2.50 24.65
N PRO A 742 25.35 -3.05 24.64
CA PRO A 742 24.25 -2.42 23.92
C PRO A 742 23.69 -1.19 24.65
N LEU A 743 23.01 -0.34 23.89
CA LEU A 743 22.01 0.58 24.44
C LEU A 743 20.79 -0.24 24.87
N ILE A 744 20.39 -0.15 26.14
CA ILE A 744 19.28 -0.95 26.69
C ILE A 744 18.19 -0.01 27.17
N LEU A 745 17.01 -0.06 26.56
CA LEU A 745 15.80 0.55 27.12
C LEU A 745 15.16 -0.43 28.12
N VAL A 746 15.11 -0.05 29.39
CA VAL A 746 14.58 -0.89 30.48
C VAL A 746 13.19 -0.40 30.86
N CYS A 747 12.17 -1.20 30.58
CA CYS A 747 10.78 -0.92 30.93
C CYS A 747 10.51 -1.40 32.38
N ALA A 748 10.47 -0.47 33.33
CA ALA A 748 10.41 -0.76 34.76
C ALA A 748 9.32 0.05 35.49
N THR A 749 8.16 0.19 34.85
CA THR A 749 7.01 0.94 35.39
C THR A 749 6.07 0.03 36.19
N GLY A 750 5.49 0.54 37.28
CA GLY A 750 4.50 -0.19 38.10
C GLY A 750 5.08 -1.39 38.86
N LEU A 751 6.41 -1.46 39.02
CA LEU A 751 7.08 -2.52 39.77
C LEU A 751 7.07 -2.21 41.27
N SER A 752 6.90 -3.23 42.11
CA SER A 752 6.88 -3.09 43.57
C SER A 752 7.45 -4.32 44.28
N GLY A 753 7.70 -4.21 45.58
CA GLY A 753 8.20 -5.34 46.38
C GLY A 753 9.57 -5.83 45.90
N SER A 754 9.77 -7.15 45.83
CA SER A 754 11.07 -7.73 45.42
C SER A 754 11.39 -7.54 43.94
N THR A 755 10.38 -7.38 43.06
CA THR A 755 10.63 -7.31 41.61
C THR A 755 11.36 -6.04 41.21
N ILE A 756 11.04 -4.90 41.83
CA ILE A 756 11.78 -3.65 41.55
C ILE A 756 13.24 -3.75 42.02
N ASP A 757 13.48 -4.44 43.15
CA ASP A 757 14.82 -4.66 43.69
C ASP A 757 15.66 -5.55 42.77
N ASP A 758 15.05 -6.57 42.19
CA ASP A 758 15.73 -7.48 41.28
C ASP A 758 16.06 -6.81 39.94
N VAL A 759 15.11 -6.06 39.35
CA VAL A 759 15.37 -5.27 38.13
C VAL A 759 16.46 -4.21 38.39
N ALA A 760 16.48 -3.56 39.55
CA ALA A 760 17.54 -2.60 39.89
C ALA A 760 18.94 -3.25 39.98
N LYS A 761 19.03 -4.49 40.50
CA LYS A 761 20.29 -5.26 40.49
C LYS A 761 20.72 -5.59 39.06
N GLU A 762 19.79 -5.99 38.19
CA GLU A 762 20.11 -6.29 36.78
C GLU A 762 20.60 -5.05 36.04
N VAL A 763 20.00 -3.87 36.27
CA VAL A 763 20.50 -2.60 35.71
C VAL A 763 21.94 -2.32 36.15
N ALA A 764 22.27 -2.57 37.42
CA ALA A 764 23.64 -2.41 37.92
C ALA A 764 24.61 -3.40 37.23
N ILE A 765 24.18 -4.65 36.98
CA ILE A 765 24.95 -5.64 36.22
C ILE A 765 25.17 -5.14 34.78
N TYR A 766 24.14 -4.63 34.11
CA TYR A 766 24.28 -4.10 32.76
C TYR A 766 25.33 -2.98 32.70
N ARG A 767 25.26 -2.05 33.65
CA ARG A 767 26.20 -0.92 33.76
C ARG A 767 27.63 -1.40 34.00
N ALA A 768 27.83 -2.38 34.88
CA ALA A 768 29.13 -2.96 35.18
C ALA A 768 29.77 -3.63 33.94
N HIS A 769 28.95 -4.15 33.03
CA HIS A 769 29.36 -4.73 31.75
C HIS A 769 29.35 -3.73 30.58
N LYS A 770 29.45 -2.42 30.87
CA LYS A 770 29.56 -1.31 29.89
C LYS A 770 28.36 -1.11 28.96
N ALA A 771 27.25 -1.80 29.22
CA ALA A 771 26.00 -1.47 28.55
C ALA A 771 25.51 -0.06 28.99
N ALA A 772 24.59 0.48 28.21
CA ALA A 772 23.98 1.78 28.42
C ALA A 772 22.50 1.63 28.79
N PRO A 773 22.16 1.31 30.06
CA PRO A 773 20.77 1.15 30.49
C PRO A 773 20.09 2.50 30.69
N LEU A 774 19.09 2.82 29.86
CA LEU A 774 18.15 3.91 30.06
C LEU A 774 16.87 3.33 30.68
N VAL A 775 16.51 3.77 31.88
CA VAL A 775 15.41 3.16 32.65
C VAL A 775 14.17 4.04 32.59
N VAL A 776 13.04 3.46 32.19
CA VAL A 776 11.72 4.11 32.27
C VAL A 776 10.99 3.60 33.50
N THR A 777 10.64 4.50 34.43
CA THR A 777 10.12 4.09 35.75
C THR A 777 9.32 5.19 36.44
N ASP A 778 8.40 4.79 37.31
CA ASP A 778 7.67 5.62 38.27
C ASP A 778 8.37 5.70 39.64
N ALA A 779 9.57 5.10 39.78
CA ALA A 779 10.36 5.07 41.02
C ALA A 779 11.85 5.38 40.75
N PRO A 780 12.21 6.58 40.24
CA PRO A 780 13.55 6.89 39.73
C PRO A 780 14.67 6.70 40.75
N ARG A 781 14.40 6.94 42.04
CA ARG A 781 15.39 6.78 43.12
C ARG A 781 15.92 5.36 43.29
N ARG A 782 15.24 4.35 42.74
CA ARG A 782 15.68 2.95 42.85
C ARG A 782 16.81 2.60 41.89
N TYR A 783 16.98 3.37 40.80
CA TYR A 783 17.84 3.05 39.67
C TYR A 783 19.07 3.96 39.58
N ALA A 784 19.78 4.15 40.69
CA ALA A 784 20.96 5.03 40.75
C ALA A 784 22.12 4.61 39.83
N GLU A 785 22.19 3.32 39.47
CA GLU A 785 23.22 2.75 38.58
C GLU A 785 22.84 2.83 37.08
N ALA A 786 21.64 3.34 36.76
CA ALA A 786 21.24 3.56 35.38
C ALA A 786 22.17 4.58 34.69
N LEU A 787 22.31 4.49 33.37
CA LEU A 787 22.99 5.54 32.61
C LEU A 787 22.18 6.84 32.66
N ASP A 788 20.86 6.72 32.51
CA ASP A 788 19.91 7.82 32.66
C ASP A 788 18.51 7.25 32.96
N VAL A 789 17.60 8.11 33.45
CA VAL A 789 16.25 7.72 33.85
C VAL A 789 15.20 8.62 33.22
N VAL A 790 14.12 8.02 32.73
CA VAL A 790 12.89 8.71 32.35
C VAL A 790 11.84 8.43 33.41
N GLU A 791 11.51 9.47 34.19
CA GLU A 791 10.46 9.41 35.20
C GLU A 791 9.08 9.53 34.53
N VAL A 792 8.16 8.65 34.91
CA VAL A 792 6.75 8.69 34.49
C VAL A 792 5.83 8.77 35.72
N PRO A 793 4.60 9.31 35.60
CA PRO A 793 3.68 9.37 36.72
C PRO A 793 3.25 7.99 37.21
N VAL A 794 2.99 7.88 38.51
CA VAL A 794 2.46 6.66 39.13
C VAL A 794 1.02 6.45 38.70
N VAL A 795 0.73 5.27 38.14
CA VAL A 795 -0.62 4.81 37.78
C VAL A 795 -0.83 3.38 38.30
N HIS A 796 -2.02 2.82 38.08
CA HIS A 796 -2.30 1.43 38.46
C HIS A 796 -1.25 0.47 37.84
N PRO A 797 -0.66 -0.48 38.61
CA PRO A 797 0.45 -1.32 38.14
C PRO A 797 0.19 -2.07 36.83
N ARG A 798 -1.04 -2.55 36.61
CA ARG A 798 -1.45 -3.24 35.38
C ARG A 798 -1.55 -2.32 34.16
N LEU A 799 -1.60 -1.00 34.35
CA LEU A 799 -1.68 0.01 33.30
C LEU A 799 -0.33 0.70 33.03
N ALA A 800 0.60 0.65 33.98
CA ALA A 800 1.85 1.43 33.95
C ALA A 800 2.70 1.20 32.69
N PHE A 801 2.68 -0.03 32.14
CA PHE A 801 3.41 -0.37 30.92
C PHE A 801 3.01 0.50 29.71
N VAL A 802 1.79 1.04 29.69
CA VAL A 802 1.33 1.99 28.65
C VAL A 802 2.22 3.23 28.61
N LEU A 803 2.62 3.75 29.78
CA LEU A 803 3.51 4.90 29.88
C LEU A 803 4.92 4.55 29.42
N ALA A 804 5.41 3.34 29.73
CA ALA A 804 6.69 2.85 29.23
C ALA A 804 6.70 2.76 27.69
N THR A 805 5.63 2.24 27.09
CA THR A 805 5.48 2.19 25.63
C THR A 805 5.51 3.60 25.02
N MET A 806 4.82 4.57 25.63
CA MET A 806 4.79 5.95 25.13
C MET A 806 6.16 6.62 25.17
N VAL A 807 6.92 6.42 26.24
CA VAL A 807 8.31 6.87 26.31
C VAL A 807 9.15 6.22 25.20
N GLY A 808 8.98 4.92 24.96
CA GLY A 808 9.73 4.23 23.91
C GLY A 808 9.33 4.64 22.47
N HIS A 809 8.05 4.95 22.23
CA HIS A 809 7.58 5.53 20.97
C HIS A 809 8.22 6.89 20.71
N LEU A 810 8.20 7.79 21.71
CA LEU A 810 8.85 9.10 21.65
C LEU A 810 10.37 8.96 21.46
N PHE A 811 11.01 8.07 22.22
CA PHE A 811 12.44 7.80 22.08
C PHE A 811 12.79 7.32 20.68
N GLY A 812 11.98 6.41 20.11
CA GLY A 812 12.19 5.90 18.75
C GLY A 812 12.05 6.99 17.68
N TYR A 813 11.05 7.86 17.81
CA TYR A 813 10.88 9.02 16.93
C TYR A 813 12.07 9.97 17.00
N GLU A 814 12.48 10.39 18.21
CA GLU A 814 13.60 11.31 18.38
C GLU A 814 14.94 10.69 17.99
N ALA A 815 15.11 9.39 18.21
CA ALA A 815 16.29 8.68 17.78
C ALA A 815 16.37 8.63 16.24
N ALA A 816 15.26 8.38 15.56
CA ALA A 816 15.19 8.42 14.11
C ALA A 816 15.59 9.81 13.56
N LEU A 817 15.06 10.88 14.13
CA LEU A 817 15.45 12.26 13.77
C LEU A 817 16.94 12.53 14.01
N ALA A 818 17.47 12.10 15.16
CA ALA A 818 18.87 12.29 15.50
C ALA A 818 19.82 11.56 14.55
N ILE A 819 19.40 10.40 14.02
CA ILE A 819 20.16 9.62 13.02
C ILE A 819 20.03 10.28 11.64
N ASP A 820 18.81 10.65 11.24
CA ASP A 820 18.57 11.33 9.95
C ASP A 820 19.35 12.63 9.82
N ALA A 821 19.45 13.39 10.91
CA ALA A 821 20.21 14.63 10.96
C ALA A 821 21.70 14.44 10.58
N GLN A 822 22.27 13.25 10.79
CA GLN A 822 23.65 12.93 10.39
C GLN A 822 23.81 12.83 8.86
N ALA A 823 22.72 12.57 8.12
CA ALA A 823 22.71 12.54 6.66
C ALA A 823 22.68 13.94 6.03
N ARG A 824 22.19 14.96 6.76
CA ARG A 824 22.03 16.33 6.25
C ARG A 824 23.28 16.92 5.58
N PRO A 825 24.48 16.92 6.18
CA PRO A 825 25.68 17.44 5.51
C PRO A 825 26.01 16.68 4.22
N LEU A 826 25.67 15.38 4.15
CA LEU A 826 25.90 14.56 2.96
C LEU A 826 24.89 14.89 1.85
N ARG A 827 23.62 15.14 2.19
CA ARG A 827 22.60 15.61 1.24
C ARG A 827 22.95 16.96 0.64
N GLU A 828 23.42 17.90 1.48
CA GLU A 828 23.87 19.22 1.03
C GLU A 828 25.07 19.10 0.07
N ALA A 829 26.00 18.16 0.33
CA ALA A 829 27.11 17.87 -0.58
C ALA A 829 26.64 17.26 -1.90
N HIS A 830 25.73 16.29 -1.86
CA HIS A 830 25.19 15.63 -3.06
C HIS A 830 24.43 16.63 -3.95
N ALA A 831 23.55 17.46 -3.36
CA ALA A 831 22.82 18.48 -4.09
C ALA A 831 23.75 19.51 -4.77
N ALA A 832 24.89 19.83 -4.15
CA ALA A 832 25.87 20.73 -4.77
C ALA A 832 26.54 20.12 -6.02
N ILE A 833 26.72 18.80 -6.06
CA ILE A 833 27.26 18.08 -7.22
C ILE A 833 26.21 18.02 -8.34
N GLU A 834 24.97 17.65 -8.01
CA GLU A 834 23.85 17.55 -8.97
C GLU A 834 23.55 18.89 -9.64
N GLN A 835 23.48 19.99 -8.89
CA GLN A 835 23.26 21.33 -9.47
C GLN A 835 24.36 21.73 -10.47
N ALA A 836 25.57 21.23 -10.27
CA ALA A 836 26.68 21.50 -11.18
C ALA A 836 26.61 20.60 -12.42
N ALA A 837 26.14 19.35 -12.28
CA ALA A 837 25.84 18.45 -13.41
C ALA A 837 24.71 18.97 -14.30
N ALA A 838 23.64 19.51 -13.70
CA ALA A 838 22.47 20.06 -14.41
C ALA A 838 22.73 21.42 -15.09
N GLY A 839 23.92 22.02 -14.92
CA GLY A 839 24.29 23.28 -15.55
C GLY A 839 23.72 24.54 -14.88
N GLU A 840 22.98 24.40 -13.78
CA GLU A 840 22.40 25.51 -12.99
C GLU A 840 23.45 26.40 -12.32
N LEU A 841 24.69 25.91 -12.21
CA LEU A 841 25.86 26.63 -11.71
C LEU A 841 26.68 27.34 -12.80
N GLY A 842 26.22 27.33 -14.06
CA GLY A 842 26.84 28.09 -15.17
C GLY A 842 27.43 27.26 -16.33
N GLY A 843 26.83 26.12 -16.68
CA GLY A 843 27.23 25.26 -17.82
C GLY A 843 27.35 23.77 -17.44
N SER A 844 27.12 22.85 -18.39
CA SER A 844 27.17 21.40 -18.14
C SER A 844 28.61 20.89 -18.00
N PHE A 845 28.83 19.89 -17.12
CA PHE A 845 30.16 19.31 -16.87
C PHE A 845 30.81 18.71 -18.13
N GLU A 846 30.00 18.14 -19.02
CA GLU A 846 30.47 17.53 -20.28
C GLU A 846 30.98 18.56 -21.29
N GLU A 847 30.41 19.78 -21.31
CA GLU A 847 30.88 20.88 -22.18
C GLU A 847 32.08 21.63 -21.59
N ALA A 848 32.19 21.71 -20.25
CA ALA A 848 33.22 22.48 -19.56
C ALA A 848 34.59 21.76 -19.46
N ALA A 849 34.60 20.42 -19.46
CA ALA A 849 35.83 19.62 -19.29
C ALA A 849 36.84 19.73 -20.46
N GLY A 850 36.44 20.34 -21.59
CA GLY A 850 37.30 20.56 -22.76
C GLY A 850 37.75 22.01 -22.99
N GLY A 851 37.34 22.98 -22.16
CA GLY A 851 37.55 24.42 -22.39
C GLY A 851 38.15 25.18 -21.19
N PRO A 852 38.62 26.44 -21.40
CA PRO A 852 39.32 27.25 -20.38
C PRO A 852 38.46 27.72 -19.17
N GLY A 853 37.24 27.20 -19.00
CA GLY A 853 36.32 27.50 -17.89
C GLY A 853 36.10 26.36 -16.89
N GLY A 854 36.67 25.16 -17.13
CA GLY A 854 36.44 23.96 -16.30
C GLY A 854 36.96 24.06 -14.85
N ASP A 855 38.06 24.79 -14.62
CA ASP A 855 38.60 24.99 -13.26
C ASP A 855 37.65 25.80 -12.37
N ALA A 856 36.91 26.77 -12.94
CA ALA A 856 36.00 27.64 -12.18
C ALA A 856 34.76 26.90 -11.66
N LEU A 857 34.20 25.95 -12.43
CA LEU A 857 33.07 25.13 -11.99
C LEU A 857 33.48 24.16 -10.88
N VAL A 858 34.65 23.53 -11.02
CA VAL A 858 35.21 22.63 -10.00
C VAL A 858 35.50 23.38 -8.70
N ASP A 859 36.02 24.60 -8.78
CA ASP A 859 36.25 25.46 -7.61
C ASP A 859 34.94 25.90 -6.95
N ALA A 860 33.91 26.24 -7.72
CA ALA A 860 32.58 26.58 -7.19
C ALA A 860 31.91 25.40 -6.44
N VAL A 861 32.03 24.18 -6.96
CA VAL A 861 31.57 22.97 -6.26
C VAL A 861 32.38 22.75 -5.00
N ARG A 862 33.71 22.90 -5.05
CA ARG A 862 34.61 22.72 -3.90
C ARG A 862 34.26 23.63 -2.72
N GLU A 863 33.98 24.92 -2.98
CA GLU A 863 33.57 25.87 -1.94
C GLU A 863 32.29 25.42 -1.21
N ARG A 864 31.35 24.80 -1.93
CA ARG A 864 30.11 24.25 -1.34
C ARG A 864 30.33 22.92 -0.61
N LEU A 865 31.29 22.11 -1.05
CA LEU A 865 31.63 20.83 -0.40
C LEU A 865 32.38 21.00 0.93
N MET A 866 33.23 22.02 1.05
CA MET A 866 34.08 22.24 2.24
C MET A 866 33.33 22.26 3.59
N PRO A 867 32.27 23.06 3.79
CA PRO A 867 31.51 23.05 5.05
C PRO A 867 30.79 21.72 5.30
N CYS A 868 30.37 21.02 4.25
CA CYS A 868 29.74 19.71 4.34
C CYS A 868 30.72 18.64 4.83
N ALA A 869 31.91 18.59 4.24
CA ALA A 869 32.99 17.69 4.66
C ALA A 869 33.45 17.96 6.10
N GLY A 870 33.56 19.24 6.51
CA GLY A 870 33.90 19.61 7.89
C GLY A 870 32.96 19.00 8.93
N ARG A 871 31.64 19.13 8.72
CA ARG A 871 30.63 18.53 9.62
C ARG A 871 30.67 17.01 9.61
N PHE A 872 30.86 16.38 8.44
CA PHE A 872 31.04 14.94 8.34
C PHE A 872 32.25 14.46 9.16
N HIS A 873 33.39 15.15 9.05
CA HIS A 873 34.60 14.82 9.81
C HIS A 873 34.42 14.99 11.33
N ASP A 874 33.62 15.95 11.78
CA ASP A 874 33.32 16.14 13.20
C ASP A 874 32.44 15.01 13.77
N GLU A 875 31.42 14.58 13.03
CA GLU A 875 30.58 13.43 13.37
C GLU A 875 31.41 12.12 13.39
N LEU A 876 32.33 11.95 12.44
CA LEU A 876 33.25 10.81 12.41
C LEU A 876 34.19 10.80 13.62
N ARG A 877 34.80 11.95 13.94
CA ARG A 877 35.77 12.09 15.05
C ARG A 877 35.13 11.89 16.42
N SER A 878 33.88 12.32 16.59
CA SER A 878 33.12 12.11 17.83
C SER A 878 32.61 10.67 18.00
N GLY A 879 32.75 9.82 16.96
CA GLY A 879 32.26 8.44 16.96
C GLY A 879 30.74 8.34 16.87
N ARG A 880 30.04 9.45 16.59
CA ARG A 880 28.58 9.49 16.47
C ARG A 880 28.07 8.71 15.26
N LEU A 881 28.89 8.51 14.23
CA LEU A 881 28.53 7.70 13.04
C LEU A 881 28.63 6.18 13.27
N ASN A 882 29.31 5.74 14.34
CA ASN A 882 29.60 4.31 14.58
C ASN A 882 28.34 3.43 14.71
N GLY A 883 27.19 4.02 15.02
CA GLY A 883 25.96 3.28 15.20
C GLY A 883 25.21 2.96 13.91
N HIS A 884 25.43 3.73 12.83
CA HIS A 884 24.51 3.76 11.67
C HIS A 884 25.19 3.89 10.31
N LEU A 885 26.43 4.37 10.23
CA LEU A 885 27.20 4.41 8.98
C LEU A 885 28.18 3.23 8.95
N GLU A 886 28.17 2.47 7.86
CA GLU A 886 29.10 1.37 7.67
C GLU A 886 30.54 1.87 7.60
N ALA A 887 31.47 1.09 8.17
CA ALA A 887 32.88 1.45 8.19
C ALA A 887 33.47 1.56 6.76
N ALA A 888 33.01 0.70 5.84
CA ALA A 888 33.46 0.74 4.44
C ALA A 888 32.99 2.03 3.75
N THR A 889 31.72 2.40 3.93
CA THR A 889 31.14 3.64 3.40
C THR A 889 31.81 4.88 3.98
N ALA A 890 32.04 4.90 5.30
CA ALA A 890 32.72 6.00 5.98
C ALA A 890 34.16 6.21 5.47
N VAL A 891 34.93 5.13 5.31
CA VAL A 891 36.31 5.19 4.77
C VAL A 891 36.30 5.66 3.32
N ARG A 892 35.39 5.13 2.49
CA ARG A 892 35.27 5.55 1.09
C ARG A 892 34.93 7.03 0.96
N LEU A 893 33.99 7.53 1.76
CA LEU A 893 33.62 8.94 1.78
C LEU A 893 34.78 9.84 2.22
N GLU A 894 35.50 9.48 3.27
CA GLU A 894 36.67 10.24 3.73
C GLU A 894 37.73 10.37 2.63
N SER A 895 38.07 9.26 1.96
CA SER A 895 38.99 9.28 0.83
C SER A 895 38.50 10.19 -0.30
N LEU A 896 37.23 10.02 -0.73
CA LEU A 896 36.66 10.78 -1.85
C LEU A 896 36.51 12.27 -1.56
N PHE A 897 36.15 12.65 -0.33
CA PHE A 897 36.13 14.06 0.07
C PHE A 897 37.52 14.69 -0.03
N ARG A 898 38.58 13.97 0.37
CA ARG A 898 39.96 14.48 0.26
C ARG A 898 40.40 14.69 -1.18
N TYR A 899 39.99 13.83 -2.11
CA TYR A 899 40.24 14.05 -3.53
C TYR A 899 39.41 15.23 -4.08
N ALA A 900 38.12 15.31 -3.73
CA ALA A 900 37.23 16.37 -4.21
C ALA A 900 37.62 17.77 -3.70
N LEU A 901 38.16 17.86 -2.47
CA LEU A 901 38.66 19.11 -1.88
C LEU A 901 40.07 19.48 -2.36
N GLY A 902 40.76 18.57 -3.05
CA GLY A 902 42.13 18.76 -3.52
C GLY A 902 43.20 18.64 -2.43
N ASP A 903 42.88 17.96 -1.32
CA ASP A 903 43.83 17.67 -0.24
C ASP A 903 44.85 16.59 -0.64
N VAL A 904 44.50 15.76 -1.62
CA VAL A 904 45.33 14.66 -2.14
C VAL A 904 45.47 14.78 -3.67
N PRO A 905 46.68 14.59 -4.24
CA PRO A 905 46.88 14.63 -5.69
C PRO A 905 46.12 13.51 -6.42
N LEU A 906 45.48 13.85 -7.56
CA LEU A 906 44.67 12.93 -8.38
C LEU A 906 45.47 11.74 -8.94
N GLU A 907 46.79 11.86 -9.07
CA GLU A 907 47.67 10.75 -9.48
C GLU A 907 47.64 9.58 -8.47
N SER A 908 47.26 9.86 -7.22
CA SER A 908 47.11 8.84 -6.18
C SER A 908 45.80 8.07 -6.30
N TYR A 909 44.79 8.63 -6.97
CA TYR A 909 43.45 8.05 -7.14
C TYR A 909 43.51 6.66 -7.79
N GLN A 910 44.37 6.49 -8.79
CA GLN A 910 44.53 5.21 -9.51
C GLN A 910 45.05 4.09 -8.61
N ARG A 911 45.86 4.40 -7.59
CA ARG A 911 46.36 3.38 -6.66
C ARG A 911 45.28 2.88 -5.72
N GLU A 912 44.31 3.72 -5.41
CA GLU A 912 43.25 3.43 -4.45
C GLU A 912 42.00 2.85 -5.12
N PHE A 913 41.61 3.37 -6.29
CA PHE A 913 40.38 3.00 -6.99
C PHE A 913 40.59 2.31 -8.36
N GLY A 914 41.84 2.11 -8.78
CA GLY A 914 42.17 1.35 -10.00
C GLY A 914 41.88 2.06 -11.33
N ARG A 915 41.35 3.29 -11.31
CA ARG A 915 41.01 4.13 -12.48
C ARG A 915 41.80 5.43 -12.46
N VAL A 916 42.10 6.00 -13.62
CA VAL A 916 42.79 7.31 -13.71
C VAL A 916 41.85 8.38 -13.15
N GLY A 917 42.28 9.11 -12.11
CA GLY A 917 41.47 10.13 -11.46
C GLY A 917 41.32 11.38 -12.33
N THR A 918 40.08 11.77 -12.61
CA THR A 918 39.72 13.07 -13.19
C THR A 918 38.74 13.78 -12.26
N PRO A 919 38.65 15.12 -12.25
CA PRO A 919 37.71 15.84 -11.40
C PRO A 919 36.27 15.36 -11.56
N ALA A 920 35.82 15.12 -12.80
CA ALA A 920 34.49 14.59 -13.08
C ALA A 920 34.28 13.19 -12.49
N LEU A 921 35.24 12.28 -12.67
CA LEU A 921 35.14 10.92 -12.11
C LEU A 921 35.12 10.92 -10.58
N VAL A 922 35.91 11.79 -9.93
CA VAL A 922 35.92 11.92 -8.47
C VAL A 922 34.57 12.40 -7.94
N LEU A 923 33.96 13.38 -8.61
CA LEU A 923 32.65 13.89 -8.21
C LEU A 923 31.54 12.87 -8.45
N ASP A 924 31.61 12.10 -9.54
CA ASP A 924 30.67 11.00 -9.81
C ASP A 924 30.79 9.87 -8.78
N ASP A 925 32.02 9.42 -8.49
CA ASP A 925 32.28 8.42 -7.46
C ASP A 925 31.90 8.93 -6.04
N LEU A 926 32.08 10.23 -5.77
CA LEU A 926 31.65 10.88 -4.54
C LEU A 926 30.12 10.96 -4.45
N ALA A 927 29.43 11.36 -5.52
CA ALA A 927 27.96 11.37 -5.58
C ALA A 927 27.42 9.97 -5.28
N SER A 928 27.95 8.94 -5.96
CA SER A 928 27.59 7.53 -5.69
C SER A 928 27.82 7.11 -4.24
N ALA A 929 28.96 7.49 -3.64
CA ALA A 929 29.24 7.18 -2.23
C ALA A 929 28.34 7.97 -1.26
N LEU A 930 27.99 9.21 -1.58
CA LEU A 930 27.05 10.03 -0.83
C LEU A 930 25.65 9.41 -0.88
N THR A 931 25.17 8.97 -2.04
CA THR A 931 23.89 8.25 -2.19
C THR A 931 23.83 7.04 -1.26
N ALA A 932 24.89 6.22 -1.25
CA ALA A 932 24.97 5.05 -0.36
C ALA A 932 24.90 5.46 1.12
N ALA A 933 25.73 6.41 1.55
CA ALA A 933 25.78 6.88 2.93
C ALA A 933 24.48 7.55 3.41
N ILE A 934 23.88 8.38 2.55
CA ILE A 934 22.58 8.98 2.81
C ILE A 934 21.53 7.87 2.93
N GLY A 935 21.58 6.85 2.09
CA GLY A 935 20.71 5.68 2.16
C GLY A 935 20.83 4.89 3.48
N GLU A 936 22.03 4.83 4.07
CA GLU A 936 22.30 4.19 5.37
C GLU A 936 21.81 5.03 6.56
N LEU A 937 21.87 6.37 6.46
CA LEU A 937 21.56 7.29 7.57
C LEU A 937 20.12 7.85 7.53
N THR A 938 19.46 7.88 6.38
CA THR A 938 18.12 8.48 6.25
C THR A 938 17.08 7.69 7.05
N ARG A 939 16.27 8.39 7.84
CA ARG A 939 15.15 7.83 8.63
C ARG A 939 13.86 8.57 8.29
N PRO A 940 13.16 8.11 7.24
CA PRO A 940 11.85 8.63 6.90
C PRO A 940 10.81 8.15 7.94
N VAL A 941 10.33 9.07 8.78
CA VAL A 941 9.46 8.74 9.94
C VAL A 941 8.10 8.20 9.49
N ASP A 942 7.37 8.96 8.67
CA ASP A 942 6.04 8.55 8.18
C ASP A 942 6.14 7.54 7.03
N ALA A 943 7.32 7.46 6.42
CA ALA A 943 7.61 6.77 5.19
C ALA A 943 8.58 5.61 5.41
N ILE A 944 8.17 4.56 6.11
CA ILE A 944 9.07 3.45 6.47
C ILE A 944 9.64 2.76 5.22
N LYS A 945 10.95 2.89 5.01
CA LYS A 945 11.76 2.30 3.95
C LYS A 945 11.60 0.78 3.97
N HIS A 946 11.31 0.19 2.80
CA HIS A 946 11.15 -1.26 2.59
C HIS A 946 10.06 -1.97 3.43
N GLN A 947 9.11 -1.27 4.06
CA GLN A 947 7.97 -1.95 4.70
C GLN A 947 6.84 -2.27 3.71
N ALA A 948 6.73 -3.55 3.38
CA ALA A 948 5.64 -4.16 2.62
C ALA A 948 4.37 -4.40 3.46
N LYS A 949 3.98 -3.50 4.38
CA LYS A 949 2.76 -3.68 5.22
C LYS A 949 1.45 -3.71 4.42
N THR A 950 1.49 -3.20 3.20
CA THR A 950 0.37 -3.10 2.25
C THR A 950 0.80 -3.41 0.82
N VAL A 951 2.11 -3.54 0.59
CA VAL A 951 2.58 -4.28 -0.57
C VAL A 951 2.39 -5.74 -0.19
N THR A 952 1.15 -6.21 -0.32
CA THR A 952 0.94 -7.57 -0.80
C THR A 952 1.71 -7.65 -2.10
N VAL A 953 3.02 -7.89 -2.01
CA VAL A 953 3.71 -8.66 -3.02
C VAL A 953 2.84 -9.89 -3.05
N GLY A 954 2.07 -10.03 -4.13
CA GLY A 954 1.17 -11.12 -4.32
C GLY A 954 1.98 -12.39 -4.45
N ILE A 955 2.61 -12.85 -3.37
CA ILE A 955 2.68 -14.26 -3.05
C ILE A 955 1.26 -14.67 -2.69
N SER A 956 0.35 -14.53 -3.65
CA SER A 956 -0.73 -15.48 -3.78
C SER A 956 -0.02 -16.82 -3.72
N ARG A 957 -0.31 -17.61 -2.69
CA ARG A 957 0.14 -19.00 -2.60
C ARG A 957 -0.51 -19.86 -3.70
N THR A 958 -0.87 -19.26 -4.84
CA THR A 958 -1.19 -19.94 -6.10
C THR A 958 -0.03 -20.82 -6.53
N ASP A 959 1.21 -20.43 -6.22
CA ASP A 959 2.38 -21.26 -6.51
C ASP A 959 2.40 -22.56 -5.71
N GLU A 960 1.91 -22.55 -4.47
CA GLU A 960 1.72 -23.80 -3.70
C GLU A 960 0.63 -24.66 -4.35
N THR A 961 -0.50 -24.09 -4.76
CA THR A 961 -1.57 -24.87 -5.42
C THR A 961 -1.11 -25.51 -6.74
N LEU A 962 -0.19 -24.87 -7.47
CA LEU A 962 0.40 -25.44 -8.70
C LEU A 962 1.32 -26.63 -8.40
N LEU A 963 2.02 -26.61 -7.27
CA LEU A 963 2.88 -27.70 -6.80
C LEU A 963 2.09 -28.83 -6.15
N GLU A 964 0.90 -28.55 -5.62
CA GLU A 964 -0.01 -29.53 -5.03
C GLU A 964 -0.89 -30.28 -6.04
N ALA A 965 -0.99 -29.80 -7.28
CA ALA A 965 -1.73 -30.47 -8.36
C ALA A 965 -1.28 -31.92 -8.57
N ARG A 966 -2.20 -32.87 -8.83
CA ARG A 966 -1.85 -34.31 -8.76
C ARG A 966 -0.81 -34.71 -9.79
N LEU A 967 -0.92 -34.20 -11.02
CA LEU A 967 0.06 -34.44 -12.08
C LEU A 967 1.42 -33.85 -11.75
N THR A 968 1.47 -32.62 -11.22
CA THR A 968 2.73 -31.99 -10.76
C THR A 968 3.38 -32.79 -9.65
N ARG A 969 2.59 -33.18 -8.63
CA ARG A 969 3.08 -33.99 -7.51
C ARG A 969 3.62 -35.33 -7.99
N ALA A 970 2.94 -35.99 -8.94
CA ALA A 970 3.42 -37.23 -9.52
C ALA A 970 4.76 -37.07 -10.27
N LEU A 971 5.04 -35.92 -10.88
CA LEU A 971 6.35 -35.64 -11.50
C LEU A 971 7.44 -35.45 -10.43
N LEU A 972 7.14 -34.68 -9.39
CA LEU A 972 8.08 -34.43 -8.29
C LEU A 972 8.40 -35.73 -7.54
N ASP A 973 7.38 -36.55 -7.29
CA ASP A 973 7.52 -37.89 -6.68
C ASP A 973 8.29 -38.86 -7.59
N ALA A 974 8.19 -38.70 -8.92
CA ALA A 974 9.02 -39.39 -9.91
C ALA A 974 10.47 -38.85 -9.99
N GLY A 975 10.79 -37.84 -9.18
CA GLY A 975 12.13 -37.27 -9.02
C GLY A 975 12.43 -36.08 -9.91
N ALA A 976 11.47 -35.56 -10.69
CA ALA A 976 11.69 -34.35 -11.49
C ALA A 976 12.08 -33.17 -10.58
N PRO A 977 13.11 -32.37 -10.93
CA PRO A 977 13.60 -31.31 -10.09
C PRO A 977 12.61 -30.14 -10.14
N ARG A 978 12.31 -29.54 -8.99
CA ARG A 978 11.34 -28.44 -8.90
C ARG A 978 11.75 -27.24 -9.76
N ASP A 979 13.04 -26.90 -9.77
CA ASP A 979 13.64 -25.86 -10.61
C ASP A 979 13.67 -26.25 -12.11
N GLY A 980 13.37 -27.50 -12.45
CA GLY A 980 13.28 -28.00 -13.82
C GLY A 980 11.89 -27.89 -14.46
N LEU A 981 10.87 -27.44 -13.74
CA LEU A 981 9.51 -27.30 -14.24
C LEU A 981 9.17 -25.81 -14.37
N SER A 982 9.02 -25.32 -15.60
CA SER A 982 8.62 -23.94 -15.83
C SER A 982 7.19 -23.68 -15.31
N TYR A 983 6.90 -22.44 -14.95
CA TYR A 983 5.56 -22.03 -14.51
C TYR A 983 4.47 -22.37 -15.54
N ARG A 984 4.77 -22.17 -16.84
CA ARG A 984 3.90 -22.56 -17.96
C ARG A 984 3.60 -24.06 -17.94
N THR A 985 4.60 -24.90 -17.71
CA THR A 985 4.42 -26.36 -17.55
C THR A 985 3.52 -26.69 -16.37
N LEU A 986 3.74 -26.05 -15.21
CA LEU A 986 2.93 -26.28 -14.00
C LEU A 986 1.45 -25.91 -14.23
N ARG A 987 1.16 -24.78 -14.87
CA ARG A 987 -0.21 -24.37 -15.21
C ARG A 987 -0.89 -25.31 -16.19
N LEU A 988 -0.16 -25.75 -17.22
CA LEU A 988 -0.69 -26.70 -18.21
C LEU A 988 -1.02 -28.05 -17.54
N LEU A 989 -0.17 -28.53 -16.64
CA LEU A 989 -0.44 -29.76 -15.87
C LEU A 989 -1.65 -29.62 -14.95
N LEU A 990 -1.81 -28.46 -14.29
CA LEU A 990 -3.02 -28.17 -13.51
C LEU A 990 -4.27 -28.17 -14.40
N ALA A 991 -4.21 -27.57 -15.59
CA ALA A 991 -5.33 -27.55 -16.53
C ALA A 991 -5.66 -28.94 -17.09
N LEU A 992 -4.67 -29.83 -17.23
CA LEU A 992 -4.87 -31.23 -17.65
C LEU A 992 -5.39 -32.15 -16.55
N ASP A 993 -5.21 -31.81 -15.27
CA ASP A 993 -5.52 -32.71 -14.15
C ASP A 993 -6.98 -33.22 -14.13
N PRO A 994 -8.01 -32.40 -14.45
CA PRO A 994 -9.40 -32.87 -14.55
C PRO A 994 -9.62 -33.93 -15.63
N ALA A 995 -8.79 -33.98 -16.67
CA ALA A 995 -8.88 -34.97 -17.74
C ALA A 995 -8.28 -36.32 -17.36
N VAL A 996 -7.51 -36.40 -16.27
CA VAL A 996 -6.83 -37.62 -15.83
C VAL A 996 -7.63 -38.29 -14.72
N ALA A 997 -8.05 -39.53 -14.93
CA ALA A 997 -8.68 -40.36 -13.90
C ALA A 997 -7.63 -40.92 -12.93
N GLU A 998 -6.59 -41.56 -13.46
CA GLU A 998 -5.55 -42.26 -12.69
C GLU A 998 -4.14 -42.06 -13.28
N ILE A 999 -3.12 -42.07 -12.42
CA ILE A 999 -1.69 -42.04 -12.80
C ILE A 999 -1.10 -43.42 -12.48
N ASN A 1000 -0.83 -44.21 -13.52
CA ASN A 1000 -0.53 -45.64 -13.42
C ASN A 1000 0.96 -45.97 -13.26
N GLY A 1001 1.84 -45.01 -13.55
CA GLY A 1001 3.29 -45.18 -13.45
C GLY A 1001 4.05 -44.10 -14.22
N PHE A 1002 5.38 -44.18 -14.19
CA PHE A 1002 6.23 -43.19 -14.85
C PHE A 1002 7.53 -43.80 -15.40
N THR A 1003 8.13 -43.15 -16.39
CA THR A 1003 9.55 -43.30 -16.73
C THR A 1003 10.21 -41.93 -16.77
N ARG A 1004 11.31 -41.78 -16.06
CA ARG A 1004 12.13 -40.58 -16.12
C ARG A 1004 13.40 -40.81 -16.91
N TYR A 1005 13.72 -39.88 -17.81
CA TYR A 1005 14.90 -39.91 -18.66
C TYR A 1005 15.81 -38.72 -18.34
N ARG A 1006 17.12 -38.95 -18.32
CA ARG A 1006 18.13 -37.91 -18.48
C ARG A 1006 18.42 -37.75 -19.96
N LEU A 1007 18.45 -36.51 -20.43
CA LEU A 1007 18.77 -36.18 -21.81
C LEU A 1007 20.16 -35.55 -21.87
N ASP A 1008 20.95 -35.96 -22.86
CA ASP A 1008 22.30 -35.44 -23.09
C ASP A 1008 22.42 -34.95 -24.54
N GLY A 1009 22.87 -33.70 -24.72
CA GLY A 1009 23.16 -33.10 -26.02
C GLY A 1009 21.94 -32.86 -26.91
N VAL A 1010 20.83 -32.37 -26.36
CA VAL A 1010 19.55 -32.12 -27.07
C VAL A 1010 19.74 -31.21 -28.29
N ASP A 1011 20.54 -30.15 -28.17
CA ASP A 1011 20.84 -29.20 -29.26
C ASP A 1011 22.07 -29.61 -30.11
N GLY A 1012 22.64 -30.80 -29.87
CA GLY A 1012 23.81 -31.35 -30.57
C GLY A 1012 23.45 -32.28 -31.75
N SER A 1013 24.48 -32.80 -32.43
CA SER A 1013 24.29 -33.65 -33.63
C SER A 1013 23.81 -35.08 -33.34
N VAL A 1014 23.90 -35.54 -32.09
CA VAL A 1014 23.47 -36.89 -31.66
C VAL A 1014 22.87 -36.84 -30.25
N PRO A 1015 21.62 -36.40 -30.08
CA PRO A 1015 20.99 -36.35 -28.77
C PRO A 1015 20.74 -37.77 -28.23
N THR A 1016 20.93 -37.98 -26.94
CA THR A 1016 20.73 -39.29 -26.29
C THR A 1016 19.84 -39.20 -25.06
N ALA A 1017 19.22 -40.33 -24.70
CA ALA A 1017 18.33 -40.46 -23.55
C ALA A 1017 18.66 -41.73 -22.75
N ALA A 1018 18.92 -41.57 -21.46
CA ALA A 1018 19.14 -42.66 -20.53
C ALA A 1018 18.03 -42.69 -19.48
N ILE A 1019 17.54 -43.87 -19.11
CA ILE A 1019 16.52 -43.99 -18.05
C ILE A 1019 17.19 -43.75 -16.70
N VAL A 1020 16.61 -42.85 -15.92
CA VAL A 1020 17.03 -42.55 -14.56
C VAL A 1020 16.22 -43.39 -13.58
N ASP A 1021 14.89 -43.43 -13.75
CA ASP A 1021 14.00 -44.16 -12.86
C ASP A 1021 12.70 -44.60 -13.55
N ARG A 1022 12.01 -45.60 -12.98
CA ARG A 1022 10.69 -46.08 -13.40
C ARG A 1022 9.86 -46.55 -12.22
N GLY A 1023 8.57 -46.19 -12.25
CA GLY A 1023 7.58 -46.64 -11.27
C GLY A 1023 6.28 -47.15 -11.90
N GLY A 1024 5.51 -47.89 -11.11
CA GLY A 1024 4.19 -48.41 -11.48
C GLY A 1024 4.23 -49.35 -12.69
N VAL A 1025 3.25 -49.20 -13.60
CA VAL A 1025 3.12 -50.05 -14.80
C VAL A 1025 4.35 -50.02 -15.71
N SER A 1026 5.20 -48.99 -15.60
CA SER A 1026 6.38 -48.80 -16.43
C SER A 1026 7.51 -49.81 -16.16
N THR A 1027 7.56 -50.36 -14.94
CA THR A 1027 8.59 -51.33 -14.52
C THR A 1027 8.61 -52.61 -15.37
N GLY A 1028 7.46 -53.02 -15.89
CA GLY A 1028 7.31 -54.19 -16.76
C GLY A 1028 7.40 -53.89 -18.26
N ILE A 1029 7.59 -52.63 -18.68
CA ILE A 1029 7.57 -52.22 -20.09
C ILE A 1029 9.01 -52.10 -20.62
N PRO A 1030 9.40 -52.85 -21.67
CA PRO A 1030 10.74 -52.73 -22.26
C PRO A 1030 10.88 -51.39 -23.01
N SER A 1031 11.94 -50.62 -22.73
CA SER A 1031 12.21 -49.34 -23.40
C SER A 1031 13.27 -49.50 -24.47
N ARG A 1032 13.06 -48.89 -25.65
CA ARG A 1032 14.08 -48.86 -26.72
C ARG A 1032 15.41 -48.28 -26.24
N THR A 1033 15.36 -47.26 -25.38
CA THR A 1033 16.55 -46.54 -24.88
C THR A 1033 17.49 -47.42 -24.05
N GLU A 1034 17.05 -48.62 -23.63
CA GLU A 1034 17.91 -49.62 -22.97
C GLU A 1034 18.86 -50.32 -23.95
N ARG A 1035 18.52 -50.33 -25.26
CA ARG A 1035 19.33 -50.95 -26.33
C ARG A 1035 19.93 -49.93 -27.29
N ASP A 1036 19.25 -48.81 -27.50
CA ASP A 1036 19.65 -47.74 -28.41
C ASP A 1036 19.37 -46.37 -27.75
N PRO A 1037 20.40 -45.69 -27.23
CA PRO A 1037 20.24 -44.47 -26.45
C PRO A 1037 19.89 -43.25 -27.30
N ALA A 1038 19.93 -43.31 -28.64
CA ALA A 1038 19.65 -42.14 -29.48
C ALA A 1038 18.23 -41.59 -29.24
N LEU A 1039 18.07 -40.31 -28.91
CA LEU A 1039 16.78 -39.65 -28.71
C LEU A 1039 16.12 -39.39 -30.07
N ARG A 1040 14.95 -40.00 -30.33
CA ARG A 1040 14.25 -39.92 -31.62
C ARG A 1040 12.73 -39.97 -31.46
N GLY A 1041 12.00 -39.48 -32.46
CA GLY A 1041 10.53 -39.50 -32.51
C GLY A 1041 9.90 -38.51 -31.53
N THR A 1042 8.74 -38.87 -30.97
CA THR A 1042 7.94 -37.98 -30.12
C THR A 1042 8.70 -37.42 -28.91
N LYS A 1043 9.60 -38.22 -28.31
CA LYS A 1043 10.44 -37.77 -27.18
C LYS A 1043 11.46 -36.70 -27.58
N HIS A 1044 11.93 -36.75 -28.82
CA HIS A 1044 12.81 -35.71 -29.38
C HIS A 1044 12.03 -34.43 -29.65
N GLY A 1045 10.83 -34.52 -30.23
CA GLY A 1045 9.95 -33.36 -30.45
C GLY A 1045 9.68 -32.61 -29.16
N VAL A 1046 9.18 -33.30 -28.12
CA VAL A 1046 8.92 -32.70 -26.80
C VAL A 1046 10.15 -32.04 -26.18
N ALA A 1047 11.34 -32.63 -26.36
CA ALA A 1047 12.57 -32.06 -25.83
C ALA A 1047 13.02 -30.81 -26.61
N VAL A 1048 12.80 -30.75 -27.91
CA VAL A 1048 13.17 -29.59 -28.75
C VAL A 1048 12.15 -28.46 -28.62
N ASP A 1049 10.87 -28.79 -28.67
CA ASP A 1049 9.77 -27.84 -28.60
C ASP A 1049 9.57 -27.31 -27.16
N ARG A 1050 10.08 -28.05 -26.17
CA ARG A 1050 10.00 -27.72 -24.73
C ARG A 1050 8.56 -27.62 -24.22
N GLU A 1051 7.65 -28.35 -24.85
CA GLU A 1051 6.22 -28.31 -24.56
C GLU A 1051 5.67 -29.65 -24.09
N VAL A 1052 4.76 -29.62 -23.12
CA VAL A 1052 4.07 -30.81 -22.63
C VAL A 1052 3.20 -31.42 -23.73
N LEU A 1053 3.28 -32.74 -23.90
CA LEU A 1053 2.50 -33.45 -24.91
C LEU A 1053 1.71 -34.61 -24.30
N VAL A 1054 0.41 -34.66 -24.56
CA VAL A 1054 -0.44 -35.82 -24.32
C VAL A 1054 -0.52 -36.64 -25.61
N THR A 1055 -0.19 -37.92 -25.56
CA THR A 1055 -0.19 -38.78 -26.76
C THR A 1055 -0.43 -40.25 -26.42
N ARG A 1056 -0.56 -41.11 -27.44
CA ARG A 1056 -0.69 -42.56 -27.28
C ARG A 1056 0.64 -43.27 -27.53
N GLY A 1057 0.96 -44.25 -26.69
CA GLY A 1057 2.15 -45.07 -26.84
C GLY A 1057 2.13 -45.88 -28.15
N ALA A 1058 3.16 -45.72 -28.98
CA ALA A 1058 3.20 -46.30 -30.33
C ALA A 1058 3.19 -47.85 -30.40
N ARG A 1059 3.38 -48.54 -29.28
CA ARG A 1059 3.40 -50.02 -29.22
C ARG A 1059 2.29 -50.63 -28.37
N ASP A 1060 1.82 -49.91 -27.36
CA ASP A 1060 0.89 -50.39 -26.35
C ASP A 1060 -0.41 -49.59 -26.29
N GLY A 1061 -0.54 -48.51 -27.07
CA GLY A 1061 -1.74 -47.69 -27.20
C GLY A 1061 -2.11 -46.91 -25.93
N ARG A 1062 -1.28 -46.94 -24.88
CA ARG A 1062 -1.58 -46.30 -23.60
C ARG A 1062 -1.40 -44.80 -23.69
N THR A 1063 -2.30 -44.04 -23.06
CA THR A 1063 -2.17 -42.59 -22.96
C THR A 1063 -1.00 -42.22 -22.06
N ILE A 1064 -0.17 -41.31 -22.54
CA ILE A 1064 1.03 -40.83 -21.84
C ILE A 1064 1.09 -39.31 -21.88
N VAL A 1065 1.58 -38.73 -20.79
CA VAL A 1065 1.92 -37.30 -20.70
C VAL A 1065 3.43 -37.17 -20.66
N LEU A 1066 4.01 -36.52 -21.66
CA LEU A 1066 5.44 -36.26 -21.78
C LEU A 1066 5.73 -34.84 -21.31
N VAL A 1067 6.57 -34.70 -20.29
CA VAL A 1067 6.88 -33.43 -19.65
C VAL A 1067 8.40 -33.18 -19.70
N PRO A 1068 8.86 -32.13 -20.41
CA PRO A 1068 10.28 -31.77 -20.46
C PRO A 1068 10.72 -31.14 -19.14
N GLU A 1069 11.92 -31.49 -18.68
CA GLU A 1069 12.60 -30.89 -17.52
C GLU A 1069 13.67 -29.92 -18.05
N VAL A 1070 13.49 -28.62 -17.80
CA VAL A 1070 14.30 -27.53 -18.37
C VAL A 1070 15.05 -26.80 -17.26
N LYS A 1071 16.38 -26.71 -17.38
CA LYS A 1071 17.24 -25.98 -16.45
C LYS A 1071 18.16 -25.05 -17.23
N ASP A 1072 18.28 -23.79 -16.80
CA ASP A 1072 19.13 -22.77 -17.45
C ASP A 1072 18.89 -22.66 -18.97
N ALA A 1073 17.62 -22.73 -19.39
CA ALA A 1073 17.17 -22.76 -20.79
C ALA A 1073 17.64 -23.96 -21.64
N GLU A 1074 18.12 -25.05 -21.01
CA GLU A 1074 18.45 -26.32 -21.65
C GLU A 1074 17.55 -27.46 -21.14
N VAL A 1075 17.15 -28.39 -22.00
CA VAL A 1075 16.35 -29.56 -21.58
C VAL A 1075 17.27 -30.65 -21.08
N VAL A 1076 17.29 -30.85 -19.76
CA VAL A 1076 18.18 -31.79 -19.06
C VAL A 1076 17.52 -33.14 -18.79
N GLY A 1077 16.19 -33.21 -18.89
CA GLY A 1077 15.43 -34.41 -18.60
C GLY A 1077 14.07 -34.45 -19.28
N LEU A 1078 13.43 -35.61 -19.22
CA LEU A 1078 12.09 -35.84 -19.74
C LEU A 1078 11.40 -36.86 -18.85
N THR A 1079 10.27 -36.49 -18.27
CA THR A 1079 9.42 -37.41 -17.50
C THR A 1079 8.19 -37.79 -18.30
N LEU A 1080 7.94 -39.10 -18.38
CA LEU A 1080 6.77 -39.69 -19.03
C LEU A 1080 5.86 -40.25 -17.95
N LEU A 1081 4.63 -39.76 -17.84
CA LEU A 1081 3.59 -40.30 -16.98
C LEU A 1081 2.64 -41.19 -17.79
N HIS A 1082 2.38 -42.40 -17.31
CA HIS A 1082 1.32 -43.26 -17.84
C HIS A 1082 0.01 -42.91 -17.13
N VAL A 1083 -1.00 -42.49 -17.89
CA VAL A 1083 -2.26 -42.01 -17.32
C VAL A 1083 -3.46 -42.73 -17.92
N THR A 1084 -4.55 -42.82 -17.17
CA THR A 1084 -5.88 -43.16 -17.67
C THR A 1084 -6.68 -41.88 -17.71
N THR A 1085 -7.27 -41.51 -18.85
CA THR A 1085 -8.14 -40.34 -18.94
C THR A 1085 -9.56 -40.66 -18.47
N VAL A 1086 -10.32 -39.65 -18.04
CA VAL A 1086 -11.76 -39.79 -17.84
C VAL A 1086 -12.44 -40.01 -19.20
N ASP A 1087 -13.45 -40.87 -19.28
CA ASP A 1087 -14.13 -41.15 -20.56
C ASP A 1087 -14.79 -39.90 -21.16
N ARG A 1088 -15.49 -39.12 -20.34
CA ARG A 1088 -16.19 -37.89 -20.72
C ARG A 1088 -16.16 -36.87 -19.58
N LEU A 1089 -16.13 -35.60 -19.95
CA LEU A 1089 -16.19 -34.48 -19.02
C LEU A 1089 -17.39 -33.56 -19.36
N PRO A 1090 -17.93 -32.83 -18.37
CA PRO A 1090 -18.93 -31.78 -18.62
C PRO A 1090 -18.40 -30.73 -19.60
N SER A 1091 -19.28 -30.12 -20.40
CA SER A 1091 -18.90 -29.17 -21.47
C SER A 1091 -18.00 -28.02 -21.00
N GLY A 1092 -18.33 -27.39 -19.87
CA GLY A 1092 -17.50 -26.32 -19.28
C GLY A 1092 -16.11 -26.79 -18.85
N THR A 1093 -16.01 -28.00 -18.30
CA THR A 1093 -14.73 -28.60 -17.87
C THR A 1093 -13.88 -29.02 -19.08
N VAL A 1094 -14.48 -29.65 -20.10
CA VAL A 1094 -13.79 -30.01 -21.35
C VAL A 1094 -13.20 -28.78 -22.01
N ARG A 1095 -13.98 -27.70 -22.09
CA ARG A 1095 -13.53 -26.43 -22.65
C ARG A 1095 -12.32 -25.88 -21.91
N SER A 1096 -12.40 -25.79 -20.57
CA SER A 1096 -11.30 -25.28 -19.75
C SER A 1096 -10.02 -26.13 -19.90
N VAL A 1097 -10.15 -27.46 -19.95
CA VAL A 1097 -9.01 -28.37 -20.21
C VAL A 1097 -8.39 -28.09 -21.57
N LEU A 1098 -9.21 -27.96 -22.63
CA LEU A 1098 -8.72 -27.73 -23.99
C LEU A 1098 -8.18 -26.31 -24.21
N GLU A 1099 -8.72 -25.29 -23.55
CA GLU A 1099 -8.15 -23.93 -23.56
C GLU A 1099 -6.79 -23.89 -22.83
N GLY A 1100 -6.70 -24.59 -21.68
CA GLY A 1100 -5.45 -24.68 -20.91
C GLY A 1100 -4.39 -25.58 -21.54
N TYR A 1101 -4.79 -26.55 -22.36
CA TYR A 1101 -3.88 -27.41 -23.12
C TYR A 1101 -3.63 -26.84 -24.52
N HIS A 1102 -2.60 -25.99 -24.63
CA HIS A 1102 -2.16 -25.37 -25.90
C HIS A 1102 -3.24 -24.60 -26.65
N ASN A 1103 -4.27 -24.09 -25.95
CA ASN A 1103 -5.43 -23.44 -26.56
C ASN A 1103 -6.10 -24.28 -27.67
N ARG A 1104 -6.08 -25.61 -27.53
CA ARG A 1104 -6.65 -26.57 -28.48
C ARG A 1104 -8.15 -26.36 -28.72
N TYR A 1105 -8.87 -25.80 -27.75
CA TYR A 1105 -10.27 -25.39 -27.95
C TYR A 1105 -10.41 -24.33 -29.06
N GLY A 1106 -9.53 -23.31 -29.06
CA GLY A 1106 -9.50 -22.28 -30.10
C GLY A 1106 -9.25 -22.88 -31.48
N GLU A 1107 -8.29 -23.80 -31.59
CA GLU A 1107 -7.97 -24.50 -32.84
C GLU A 1107 -9.14 -25.35 -33.36
N ILE A 1108 -9.80 -26.12 -32.47
CA ILE A 1108 -10.98 -26.93 -32.83
C ILE A 1108 -12.15 -26.02 -33.24
N ARG A 1109 -12.38 -24.94 -32.51
CA ARG A 1109 -13.41 -23.96 -32.84
C ARG A 1109 -13.16 -23.37 -34.21
N ASP A 1110 -11.95 -22.90 -34.49
CA ASP A 1110 -11.62 -22.27 -35.76
C ASP A 1110 -11.75 -23.27 -36.92
N ALA A 1111 -11.33 -24.52 -36.73
CA ALA A 1111 -11.53 -25.58 -37.71
C ALA A 1111 -13.02 -25.90 -37.93
N VAL A 1112 -13.84 -26.06 -36.89
CA VAL A 1112 -15.29 -26.32 -37.04
C VAL A 1112 -15.99 -25.13 -37.70
N CYS A 1113 -15.63 -23.91 -37.31
CA CYS A 1113 -16.25 -22.67 -37.81
C CYS A 1113 -15.84 -22.31 -39.25
N GLU A 1114 -14.96 -23.10 -39.88
CA GLU A 1114 -14.68 -23.00 -41.31
C GLU A 1114 -15.92 -23.30 -42.16
N THR A 1115 -16.82 -24.15 -41.67
CA THR A 1115 -18.05 -24.56 -42.37
C THR A 1115 -19.32 -24.33 -41.55
N GLU A 1116 -19.24 -24.39 -40.22
CA GLU A 1116 -20.37 -24.17 -39.32
C GLU A 1116 -20.37 -22.74 -38.72
N PRO A 1117 -21.53 -22.16 -38.37
CA PRO A 1117 -21.60 -20.79 -37.84
C PRO A 1117 -21.01 -20.63 -36.43
N SER A 1118 -20.91 -21.72 -35.66
CA SER A 1118 -20.36 -21.74 -34.30
C SER A 1118 -20.05 -23.15 -33.81
N LEU A 1119 -19.06 -23.31 -32.94
CA LEU A 1119 -18.84 -24.57 -32.21
C LEU A 1119 -19.84 -24.70 -31.05
N ARG A 1120 -20.51 -25.86 -30.98
CA ARG A 1120 -21.40 -26.24 -29.88
C ARG A 1120 -20.64 -27.02 -28.80
N ASP A 1121 -20.46 -26.42 -27.63
CA ASP A 1121 -19.70 -27.00 -26.51
C ASP A 1121 -20.30 -28.32 -25.97
N ASP A 1122 -21.61 -28.56 -26.14
CA ASP A 1122 -22.25 -29.81 -25.75
C ASP A 1122 -21.80 -31.01 -26.61
N LEU A 1123 -21.39 -30.76 -27.86
CA LEU A 1123 -20.87 -31.82 -28.74
C LEU A 1123 -19.46 -32.27 -28.31
N LEU A 1124 -18.66 -31.38 -27.72
CA LEU A 1124 -17.36 -31.73 -27.16
C LEU A 1124 -17.50 -32.73 -26.01
N ALA A 1125 -18.51 -32.56 -25.14
CA ALA A 1125 -18.80 -33.49 -24.05
C ALA A 1125 -19.21 -34.89 -24.54
N ALA A 1126 -19.58 -35.05 -25.81
CA ALA A 1126 -19.95 -36.32 -26.43
C ALA A 1126 -18.77 -37.06 -27.10
N VAL A 1127 -17.58 -36.46 -27.14
CA VAL A 1127 -16.33 -37.06 -27.63
C VAL A 1127 -15.51 -37.56 -26.44
N ALA A 1128 -14.76 -38.64 -26.62
CA ALA A 1128 -13.88 -39.14 -25.57
C ALA A 1128 -12.77 -38.12 -25.28
N VAL A 1129 -12.48 -37.87 -23.99
CA VAL A 1129 -11.43 -36.90 -23.60
C VAL A 1129 -10.08 -37.28 -24.19
N GLU A 1130 -9.77 -38.57 -24.24
CA GLU A 1130 -8.55 -39.07 -24.87
C GLU A 1130 -8.44 -38.66 -26.34
N ASP A 1131 -9.51 -38.81 -27.12
CA ASP A 1131 -9.55 -38.42 -28.54
C ASP A 1131 -9.39 -36.91 -28.67
N LEU A 1132 -10.04 -36.12 -27.82
CA LEU A 1132 -9.94 -34.66 -27.83
C LEU A 1132 -8.51 -34.17 -27.58
N LEU A 1133 -7.77 -34.85 -26.71
CA LEU A 1133 -6.39 -34.48 -26.38
C LEU A 1133 -5.35 -35.01 -27.38
N THR A 1134 -5.62 -36.13 -28.06
CA THR A 1134 -4.59 -36.85 -28.84
C THR A 1134 -4.83 -36.90 -30.35
N ASP A 1135 -6.07 -36.79 -30.82
CA ASP A 1135 -6.39 -36.87 -32.25
C ASP A 1135 -6.16 -35.51 -32.95
N GLU A 1136 -5.84 -35.54 -34.24
CA GLU A 1136 -5.65 -34.33 -35.06
C GLU A 1136 -6.89 -33.42 -35.05
N VAL A 1137 -6.67 -32.10 -34.94
CA VAL A 1137 -7.74 -31.09 -34.83
C VAL A 1137 -8.75 -31.20 -35.98
N GLY A 1138 -8.28 -31.42 -37.21
CA GLY A 1138 -9.17 -31.60 -38.37
C GLY A 1138 -10.08 -32.82 -38.25
N ALA A 1139 -9.58 -33.94 -37.72
CA ALA A 1139 -10.37 -35.17 -37.53
C ALA A 1139 -11.38 -35.05 -36.38
N ILE A 1140 -11.08 -34.22 -35.38
CA ILE A 1140 -12.02 -33.85 -34.32
C ILE A 1140 -13.10 -32.95 -34.92
N ALA A 1141 -12.72 -31.94 -35.68
CA ALA A 1141 -13.64 -31.03 -36.34
C ALA A 1141 -14.61 -31.77 -37.28
N ASP A 1142 -14.13 -32.69 -38.11
CA ASP A 1142 -14.98 -33.52 -38.99
C ASP A 1142 -15.99 -34.37 -38.21
N ARG A 1143 -15.58 -34.94 -37.06
CA ARG A 1143 -16.47 -35.69 -36.18
C ARG A 1143 -17.54 -34.78 -35.56
N LEU A 1144 -17.18 -33.57 -35.17
CA LEU A 1144 -18.11 -32.60 -34.59
C LEU A 1144 -19.09 -32.08 -35.65
N ARG A 1145 -18.61 -31.79 -36.87
CA ARG A 1145 -19.45 -31.42 -38.04
C ARG A 1145 -20.46 -32.51 -38.38
N SER A 1146 -20.07 -33.80 -38.31
CA SER A 1146 -20.98 -34.91 -38.59
C SER A 1146 -22.09 -35.09 -37.53
N ARG A 1147 -21.98 -34.39 -36.40
CA ARG A 1147 -22.90 -34.46 -35.25
C ARG A 1147 -23.62 -33.12 -34.97
N SER A 1148 -23.18 -32.02 -35.60
CA SER A 1148 -23.87 -30.73 -35.61
C SER A 1148 -25.00 -30.73 -36.62
#